data_AF-A0A1V3WHK3-F1
#
_entry.id   AF-A0A1V3WHK3-F1
#
_cell.length_a   1.000
_cell.length_b   1.000
_cell.length_c   1.000
_cell.angle_alpha   90.00
_cell.angle_beta   90.00
_cell.angle_gamma   90.00
#
_symmetry.space_group_name_H-M   'P 1'
#
loop_
_entity.id
_entity.type
_entity.pdbx_description
1 polymer ?
#
loop_
_entity_poly.entity_id
_entity_poly.type
_entity_poly.pdbx_seq_one_letter_code
_entity_poly.pdbx_strand_id
1 'polypeptide(L)'
;MAEDVDRPRAEPVAVGPHRHRMSRADRRKRSQSRRRRRRVLGGLAFTVLVAVVATAVVFGGKLWHLMLGAGNDYTGTGKHDLVIQIEAGDSTTAVGETLYKHGVVKTVRAFVDAAHGNEAISSIQPGYYRMRTEIPAANAVARLADPKSRVGRLVIPEGRQLDDTTDMKTNVVTPGILTLISRATCVDLDGNKHCVAVADLRAAASKNTPAMLSVPPWAVEPVIELGDDHRRIEGLIAPGTFNVDPSASAGAVLSALISAGAVEYAKAGLVDTATSLGLSPYDILVVASLVQQEANVQDFPKVAQVIYNRLHEHRTLEFDSTVNYSLDRREVATSDADRALRTPWNTYMAEGLPATAICSPGVDALHAAEHPAPGTGCISSPSTLRARRCSPGIISSIWPTSSWLNTTVSSTAPARKARKAGVLGSPIAHSRSPQLHLAAYRALGLDDWTYERIECTAEQLPAVVGGFGPEWVGVSVTMPGKFAALRFADERTARAEQVGSANTLVRTPRGWRADNTDIDGVTGALGAASGDAVVLGSGGTAPAAVIGLAQLGVTGITVVARNPGKAARLVDLGTQAGVASRFCALDDAGLPDQVAAAQVLISTLPADVAARYIQALAGVPVLLDAIYHPWPTPLAAAVTDAGGRAISGLQMLLHQAFAQVEQFTGMPAPRDAMTCALAELD
;
A
#
# COMPACT_ATOMS: atom_id res chain seq x y z
N MET A 1 -10.29 113.47 -57.69
CA MET A 1 -9.58 112.89 -56.53
C MET A 1 -10.64 112.20 -55.70
N ALA A 2 -10.54 110.98 -55.20
CA ALA A 2 -9.71 109.78 -55.37
C ALA A 2 -10.27 108.82 -54.28
N GLU A 3 -10.06 107.51 -54.43
CA GLU A 3 -10.32 106.43 -53.43
C GLU A 3 -11.80 106.05 -53.21
N ASP A 4 -12.17 104.80 -52.93
CA ASP A 4 -11.62 103.45 -53.18
C ASP A 4 -12.75 102.46 -52.77
N VAL A 5 -12.74 101.28 -53.41
CA VAL A 5 -13.43 100.01 -53.10
C VAL A 5 -14.96 99.99 -52.98
N ASP A 6 -15.62 99.27 -53.91
CA ASP A 6 -16.95 98.70 -53.65
C ASP A 6 -17.06 97.24 -54.15
N ARG A 7 -17.46 96.35 -53.23
CA ARG A 7 -17.81 94.94 -53.44
C ARG A 7 -19.28 94.77 -53.06
N PRO A 8 -20.14 94.13 -53.87
CA PRO A 8 -21.56 94.05 -53.56
C PRO A 8 -21.84 92.98 -52.49
N ARG A 9 -22.62 93.35 -51.47
CA ARG A 9 -23.15 92.44 -50.42
C ARG A 9 -24.67 92.50 -50.37
N ALA A 10 -25.24 91.32 -50.11
CA ALA A 10 -26.64 90.94 -50.23
C ALA A 10 -27.65 91.71 -49.33
N GLU A 11 -28.87 91.83 -49.85
CA GLU A 11 -30.03 92.47 -49.23
C GLU A 11 -30.69 91.65 -48.08
N PRO A 12 -31.45 92.31 -47.17
CA PRO A 12 -31.89 91.76 -45.89
C PRO A 12 -33.36 91.28 -45.87
N VAL A 13 -33.68 90.34 -44.98
CA VAL A 13 -35.08 89.99 -44.63
C VAL A 13 -35.31 90.08 -43.11
N ALA A 14 -36.23 90.97 -42.76
CA ALA A 14 -37.12 91.07 -41.59
C ALA A 14 -36.55 91.05 -40.15
N VAL A 15 -36.72 92.22 -39.52
CA VAL A 15 -36.60 92.50 -38.08
C VAL A 15 -37.90 92.10 -37.36
N GLY A 16 -37.81 91.48 -36.19
CA GLY A 16 -38.94 91.22 -35.29
C GLY A 16 -38.49 91.10 -33.82
N PRO A 17 -38.96 91.96 -32.88
CA PRO A 17 -38.34 92.10 -31.55
C PRO A 17 -39.06 91.42 -30.37
N HIS A 18 -38.21 91.01 -29.42
CA HIS A 18 -38.25 90.97 -27.95
C HIS A 18 -39.47 90.60 -27.07
N ARG A 19 -39.32 89.41 -26.44
CA ARG A 19 -39.40 89.05 -25.00
C ARG A 19 -40.45 89.71 -24.09
N HIS A 20 -41.48 88.93 -23.73
CA HIS A 20 -42.25 89.10 -22.49
C HIS A 20 -41.55 88.45 -21.27
N ARG A 21 -41.49 89.22 -20.18
CA ARG A 21 -40.93 88.86 -18.86
C ARG A 21 -41.94 87.99 -18.08
N MET A 22 -41.56 86.75 -17.75
CA MET A 22 -42.40 85.85 -16.92
C MET A 22 -42.40 86.27 -15.44
N SER A 23 -43.57 86.25 -14.81
CA SER A 23 -43.80 86.58 -13.40
C SER A 23 -43.34 85.47 -12.44
N ARG A 24 -42.99 85.85 -11.20
CA ARG A 24 -42.60 84.92 -10.11
C ARG A 24 -43.68 83.89 -9.74
N ALA A 25 -44.94 84.12 -10.10
CA ALA A 25 -46.04 83.15 -9.91
C ALA A 25 -45.97 81.94 -10.89
N ASP A 26 -45.47 82.14 -12.11
CA ASP A 26 -45.40 81.09 -13.14
C ASP A 26 -44.24 80.09 -12.93
N ARG A 27 -43.25 80.45 -12.11
CA ARG A 27 -42.15 79.55 -11.73
C ARG A 27 -42.54 78.50 -10.68
N ARG A 28 -43.54 78.76 -9.82
CA ARG A 28 -43.95 77.83 -8.76
C ARG A 28 -44.93 76.74 -9.23
N LYS A 29 -45.79 76.99 -10.22
CA LYS A 29 -46.71 75.97 -10.75
C LYS A 29 -46.05 74.93 -11.66
N ARG A 30 -44.88 75.21 -12.25
CA ARG A 30 -44.16 74.25 -13.12
C ARG A 30 -43.26 73.24 -12.36
N SER A 31 -42.99 73.43 -11.07
CA SER A 31 -42.11 72.52 -10.30
C SER A 31 -42.83 71.36 -9.60
N GLN A 32 -44.15 71.42 -9.41
CA GLN A 32 -44.92 70.34 -8.77
C GLN A 32 -45.47 69.28 -9.75
N SER A 33 -45.78 69.61 -11.01
CA SER A 33 -46.34 68.62 -11.96
C SER A 33 -45.31 67.67 -12.59
N ARG A 34 -44.02 68.06 -12.62
CA ARG A 34 -42.93 67.21 -13.16
C ARG A 34 -42.45 66.11 -12.19
N ARG A 35 -42.65 66.28 -10.88
CA ARG A 35 -42.20 65.30 -9.86
C ARG A 35 -43.17 64.12 -9.69
N ARG A 36 -44.48 64.31 -9.92
CA ARG A 36 -45.49 63.23 -9.82
C ARG A 36 -45.53 62.33 -11.07
N ARG A 37 -45.37 62.89 -12.28
CA ARG A 37 -45.33 62.09 -13.54
C ARG A 37 -44.09 61.19 -13.67
N ARG A 38 -42.92 61.61 -13.19
CA ARG A 38 -41.68 60.79 -13.23
C ARG A 38 -41.67 59.61 -12.25
N ARG A 39 -42.37 59.71 -11.11
CA ARG A 39 -42.48 58.58 -10.15
C ARG A 39 -43.48 57.52 -10.59
N VAL A 40 -44.57 57.89 -11.26
CA VAL A 40 -45.58 56.94 -11.76
C VAL A 40 -45.10 56.23 -13.03
N LEU A 41 -44.47 56.93 -13.98
CA LEU A 41 -43.88 56.30 -15.18
C LEU A 41 -42.60 55.49 -14.88
N GLY A 42 -41.77 55.93 -13.92
CA GLY A 42 -40.58 55.18 -13.50
C GLY A 42 -40.94 53.91 -12.71
N GLY A 43 -41.98 53.96 -11.87
CA GLY A 43 -42.50 52.79 -11.16
C GLY A 43 -43.09 51.74 -12.10
N LEU A 44 -43.90 52.17 -13.09
CA LEU A 44 -44.49 51.27 -14.10
C LEU A 44 -43.44 50.64 -15.02
N ALA A 45 -42.44 51.41 -15.47
CA ALA A 45 -41.34 50.88 -16.27
C ALA A 45 -40.47 49.89 -15.48
N PHE A 46 -40.24 50.13 -14.18
CA PHE A 46 -39.49 49.21 -13.32
C PHE A 46 -40.29 47.93 -13.03
N THR A 47 -41.59 48.01 -12.77
CA THR A 47 -42.43 46.81 -12.58
C THR A 47 -42.59 46.00 -13.86
N VAL A 48 -42.68 46.64 -15.03
CA VAL A 48 -42.71 45.93 -16.32
C VAL A 48 -41.35 45.31 -16.62
N LEU A 49 -40.24 45.99 -16.34
CA LEU A 49 -38.89 45.43 -16.50
C LEU A 49 -38.67 44.25 -15.54
N VAL A 50 -39.07 44.34 -14.28
CA VAL A 50 -38.99 43.24 -13.31
C VAL A 50 -39.92 42.11 -13.70
N ALA A 51 -41.11 42.38 -14.22
CA ALA A 51 -42.01 41.35 -14.74
C ALA A 51 -41.46 40.68 -16.00
N VAL A 52 -40.86 41.43 -16.93
CA VAL A 52 -40.24 40.89 -18.15
C VAL A 52 -38.98 40.10 -17.82
N VAL A 53 -38.16 40.56 -16.87
CA VAL A 53 -36.98 39.82 -16.38
C VAL A 53 -37.42 38.58 -15.59
N ALA A 54 -38.43 38.67 -14.72
CA ALA A 54 -38.96 37.51 -14.01
C ALA A 54 -39.60 36.51 -14.99
N THR A 55 -40.31 36.99 -16.02
CA THR A 55 -40.86 36.14 -17.07
C THR A 55 -39.74 35.55 -17.92
N ALA A 56 -38.69 36.30 -18.26
CA ALA A 56 -37.51 35.79 -18.99
C ALA A 56 -36.65 34.85 -18.14
N VAL A 57 -36.64 34.97 -16.81
CA VAL A 57 -35.95 34.05 -15.90
C VAL A 57 -36.78 32.78 -15.69
N VAL A 58 -38.10 32.90 -15.56
CA VAL A 58 -39.02 31.76 -15.36
C VAL A 58 -39.28 31.00 -16.68
N PHE A 59 -39.54 31.71 -17.78
CA PHE A 59 -39.65 31.12 -19.12
C PHE A 59 -38.29 30.82 -19.73
N GLY A 60 -37.23 31.59 -19.46
CA GLY A 60 -35.87 31.24 -19.88
C GLY A 60 -35.41 29.96 -19.18
N GLY A 61 -35.69 29.78 -17.89
CA GLY A 61 -35.48 28.51 -17.20
C GLY A 61 -36.27 27.36 -17.82
N LYS A 62 -37.57 27.55 -18.11
CA LYS A 62 -38.40 26.51 -18.73
C LYS A 62 -38.03 26.21 -20.19
N LEU A 63 -37.64 27.20 -20.99
CA LEU A 63 -37.24 27.05 -22.39
C LEU A 63 -35.79 26.55 -22.52
N TRP A 64 -34.91 26.87 -21.56
CA TRP A 64 -33.58 26.29 -21.42
C TRP A 64 -33.64 24.81 -21.05
N HIS A 65 -34.55 24.42 -20.13
CA HIS A 65 -34.84 23.02 -19.84
C HIS A 65 -35.55 22.28 -20.99
N LEU A 66 -36.30 22.98 -21.85
CA LEU A 66 -36.94 22.39 -23.04
C LEU A 66 -35.99 22.24 -24.24
N MET A 67 -35.07 23.19 -24.45
CA MET A 67 -34.12 23.20 -25.58
C MET A 67 -32.85 22.38 -25.33
N LEU A 68 -32.46 22.13 -24.07
CA LEU A 68 -31.39 21.17 -23.70
C LEU A 68 -31.92 19.76 -23.41
N GLY A 69 -33.10 19.43 -23.94
CA GLY A 69 -33.78 18.14 -23.77
C GLY A 69 -33.19 16.96 -24.56
N ALA A 70 -31.89 16.94 -24.83
CA ALA A 70 -31.17 15.70 -25.13
C ALA A 70 -30.31 15.40 -23.89
N GLY A 71 -30.89 14.71 -22.90
CA GLY A 71 -30.28 14.55 -21.56
C GLY A 71 -28.78 14.29 -21.61
N ASN A 72 -27.99 15.06 -20.86
CA ASN A 72 -26.52 14.97 -20.80
C ASN A 72 -26.00 13.67 -20.16
N ASP A 73 -26.91 12.76 -19.85
CA ASP A 73 -26.68 11.48 -19.20
C ASP A 73 -27.53 10.38 -19.84
N TYR A 74 -27.15 9.13 -19.64
CA TYR A 74 -27.99 7.99 -19.99
C TYR A 74 -29.13 7.85 -18.98
N THR A 75 -30.27 7.29 -19.40
CA THR A 75 -31.47 7.12 -18.58
C THR A 75 -31.90 5.65 -18.41
N GLY A 76 -31.15 4.71 -18.99
CA GLY A 76 -31.43 3.27 -18.93
C GLY A 76 -30.70 2.55 -17.79
N THR A 77 -30.91 1.24 -17.68
CA THR A 77 -30.20 0.37 -16.73
C THR A 77 -28.86 -0.17 -17.28
N GLY A 78 -28.44 0.32 -18.45
CA GLY A 78 -27.24 -0.09 -19.18
C GLY A 78 -27.40 -1.34 -20.03
N LYS A 79 -26.53 -1.50 -21.02
CA LYS A 79 -26.66 -2.52 -22.08
C LYS A 79 -25.87 -3.80 -21.84
N HIS A 80 -24.57 -3.69 -21.64
CA HIS A 80 -23.67 -4.84 -21.46
C HIS A 80 -22.55 -4.50 -20.48
N ASP A 81 -21.99 -5.51 -19.84
CA ASP A 81 -20.88 -5.36 -18.91
C ASP A 81 -19.54 -5.33 -19.67
N LEU A 82 -18.58 -4.58 -19.14
CA LEU A 82 -17.19 -4.58 -19.61
C LEU A 82 -16.23 -4.38 -18.44
N VAL A 83 -14.94 -4.55 -18.71
CA VAL A 83 -13.87 -4.22 -17.77
C VAL A 83 -13.14 -2.97 -18.24
N ILE A 84 -12.94 -2.00 -17.34
CA ILE A 84 -12.09 -0.84 -17.57
C ILE A 84 -10.92 -0.82 -16.60
N GLN A 85 -9.82 -0.20 -17.01
CA GLN A 85 -8.68 0.07 -16.15
C GLN A 85 -8.74 1.50 -15.61
N ILE A 86 -8.49 1.64 -14.30
CA ILE A 86 -8.22 2.91 -13.63
C ILE A 86 -6.75 2.90 -13.23
N GLU A 87 -5.99 3.87 -13.71
CA GLU A 87 -4.56 3.95 -13.48
C GLU A 87 -4.23 4.61 -12.13
N ALA A 88 -3.02 4.34 -11.64
CA ALA A 88 -2.52 5.00 -10.45
C ALA A 88 -2.35 6.51 -10.69
N GLY A 89 -3.01 7.33 -9.88
CA GLY A 89 -2.95 8.78 -9.99
C GLY A 89 -4.00 9.41 -10.92
N ASP A 90 -4.91 8.61 -11.49
CA ASP A 90 -6.03 9.14 -12.29
C ASP A 90 -6.87 10.13 -11.48
N SER A 91 -7.08 11.33 -12.06
CA SER A 91 -8.03 12.30 -11.53
C SER A 91 -9.47 11.89 -11.83
N THR A 92 -10.45 12.42 -11.09
CA THR A 92 -11.88 12.19 -11.38
C THR A 92 -12.25 12.51 -12.82
N THR A 93 -11.62 13.52 -13.42
CA THR A 93 -11.82 13.87 -14.83
C THR A 93 -11.25 12.80 -15.76
N ALA A 94 -10.04 12.30 -15.50
CA ALA A 94 -9.41 11.23 -16.29
C ALA A 94 -10.24 9.93 -16.22
N VAL A 95 -10.75 9.59 -15.03
CA VAL A 95 -11.70 8.47 -14.87
C VAL A 95 -12.95 8.71 -15.70
N GLY A 96 -13.51 9.92 -15.68
CA GLY A 96 -14.66 10.29 -16.50
C GLY A 96 -14.41 10.19 -18.00
N GLU A 97 -13.20 10.55 -18.46
CA GLU A 97 -12.77 10.39 -19.85
C GLU A 97 -12.65 8.91 -20.24
N THR A 98 -12.07 8.07 -19.38
CA THR A 98 -12.02 6.62 -19.58
C THR A 98 -13.41 6.02 -19.68
N LEU A 99 -14.33 6.39 -18.78
CA LEU A 99 -15.71 5.93 -18.81
C LEU A 99 -16.45 6.39 -20.07
N TYR A 100 -16.25 7.64 -20.48
CA TYR A 100 -16.86 8.18 -21.70
C TYR A 100 -16.34 7.46 -22.96
N LYS A 101 -15.02 7.26 -23.05
CA LYS A 101 -14.37 6.56 -24.17
C LYS A 101 -14.90 5.13 -24.35
N HIS A 102 -15.21 4.45 -23.25
CA HIS A 102 -15.76 3.09 -23.27
C HIS A 102 -17.30 3.05 -23.29
N GLY A 103 -17.98 4.19 -23.47
CA GLY A 103 -19.44 4.25 -23.55
C GLY A 103 -20.16 3.90 -22.25
N VAL A 104 -19.48 3.99 -21.09
CA VAL A 104 -20.09 3.78 -19.78
C VAL A 104 -20.98 4.96 -19.40
N VAL A 105 -20.50 6.18 -19.61
CA VAL A 105 -21.23 7.44 -19.35
C VAL A 105 -21.36 8.25 -20.63
N LYS A 106 -22.43 9.05 -20.73
CA LYS A 106 -22.74 9.81 -21.96
C LYS A 106 -21.84 11.03 -22.15
N THR A 107 -21.42 11.66 -21.05
CA THR A 107 -20.51 12.81 -21.07
C THR A 107 -19.59 12.78 -19.84
N VAL A 108 -18.36 13.27 -19.99
CA VAL A 108 -17.40 13.43 -18.88
C VAL A 108 -17.97 14.35 -17.80
N ARG A 109 -18.63 15.44 -18.21
CA ARG A 109 -19.23 16.42 -17.29
C ARG A 109 -20.27 15.79 -16.38
N ALA A 110 -21.19 14.97 -16.91
CA ALA A 110 -22.19 14.30 -16.09
C ALA A 110 -21.55 13.41 -15.02
N PHE A 111 -20.46 12.71 -15.35
CA PHE A 111 -19.69 11.93 -14.38
C PHE A 111 -19.02 12.80 -13.32
N VAL A 112 -18.31 13.85 -13.71
CA VAL A 112 -17.62 14.75 -12.76
C VAL A 112 -18.64 15.43 -11.83
N ASP A 113 -19.77 15.88 -12.37
CA ASP A 113 -20.86 16.48 -11.59
C ASP A 113 -21.45 15.47 -10.59
N ALA A 114 -21.63 14.20 -11.00
CA ALA A 114 -22.12 13.12 -10.13
C ALA A 114 -21.10 12.64 -9.08
N ALA A 115 -19.80 12.78 -9.38
CA ALA A 115 -18.71 12.42 -8.50
C ALA A 115 -18.39 13.52 -7.46
N HIS A 116 -18.88 14.74 -7.68
CA HIS A 116 -18.60 15.88 -6.82
C HIS A 116 -19.12 15.65 -5.38
N GLY A 117 -18.24 15.82 -4.40
CA GLY A 117 -18.57 15.61 -2.98
C GLY A 117 -18.75 14.14 -2.57
N ASN A 118 -18.51 13.17 -3.46
CA ASN A 118 -18.56 11.75 -3.13
C ASN A 118 -17.19 11.25 -2.64
N GLU A 119 -17.05 11.08 -1.32
CA GLU A 119 -15.80 10.60 -0.70
C GLU A 119 -15.35 9.24 -1.25
N ALA A 120 -16.28 8.37 -1.66
CA ALA A 120 -15.94 7.04 -2.16
C ALA A 120 -15.16 7.10 -3.49
N ILE A 121 -15.47 8.08 -4.36
CA ILE A 121 -14.73 8.28 -5.62
C ILE A 121 -13.28 8.68 -5.36
N SER A 122 -13.05 9.54 -4.37
CA SER A 122 -11.70 9.98 -4.00
C SER A 122 -10.82 8.87 -3.39
N SER A 123 -11.44 7.74 -3.03
CA SER A 123 -10.78 6.58 -2.41
C SER A 123 -10.64 5.36 -3.35
N ILE A 124 -11.01 5.51 -4.62
CA ILE A 124 -10.92 4.44 -5.63
C ILE A 124 -9.47 3.97 -5.73
N GLN A 125 -9.30 2.65 -5.68
CA GLN A 125 -8.00 2.03 -5.81
C GLN A 125 -7.66 1.81 -7.29
N PRO A 126 -6.39 1.96 -7.70
CA PRO A 126 -5.99 1.62 -9.05
C PRO A 126 -6.25 0.13 -9.37
N GLY A 127 -6.65 -0.16 -10.61
CA GLY A 127 -6.91 -1.52 -11.08
C GLY A 127 -8.11 -1.63 -12.01
N TYR A 128 -8.63 -2.84 -12.15
CA TYR A 128 -9.69 -3.15 -13.10
C TYR A 128 -11.07 -3.14 -12.44
N TYR A 129 -12.05 -2.58 -13.15
CA TYR A 129 -13.42 -2.45 -12.66
C TYR A 129 -14.41 -2.99 -13.69
N ARG A 130 -15.31 -3.85 -13.23
CA ARG A 130 -16.47 -4.29 -14.01
C ARG A 130 -17.52 -3.19 -14.01
N MET A 131 -17.72 -2.59 -15.18
CA MET A 131 -18.69 -1.53 -15.43
C MET A 131 -19.78 -2.02 -16.36
N ARG A 132 -20.87 -1.25 -16.45
CA ARG A 132 -21.95 -1.50 -17.39
C ARG A 132 -22.06 -0.33 -18.34
N THR A 133 -22.15 -0.57 -19.64
CA THR A 133 -22.29 0.47 -20.66
C THR A 133 -23.62 1.19 -20.57
N GLU A 134 -23.64 2.44 -21.01
CA GLU A 134 -24.83 3.28 -21.15
C GLU A 134 -25.66 3.42 -19.87
N ILE A 135 -24.98 3.62 -18.73
CA ILE A 135 -25.63 3.85 -17.43
C ILE A 135 -25.59 5.33 -17.03
N PRO A 136 -26.54 5.79 -16.21
CA PRO A 136 -26.47 7.11 -15.60
C PRO A 136 -25.13 7.32 -14.88
N ALA A 137 -24.58 8.52 -14.96
CA ALA A 137 -23.32 8.90 -14.33
C ALA A 137 -23.28 8.60 -12.83
N ALA A 138 -24.39 8.85 -12.12
CA ALA A 138 -24.53 8.51 -10.70
C ALA A 138 -24.42 6.99 -10.43
N ASN A 139 -24.92 6.15 -11.35
CA ASN A 139 -24.79 4.70 -11.24
C ASN A 139 -23.37 4.24 -11.56
N ALA A 140 -22.67 4.90 -12.49
CA ALA A 140 -21.26 4.65 -12.74
C ALA A 140 -20.41 4.99 -11.50
N VAL A 141 -20.70 6.12 -10.84
CA VAL A 141 -20.07 6.49 -9.57
C VAL A 141 -20.32 5.45 -8.48
N ALA A 142 -21.57 5.04 -8.29
CA ALA A 142 -21.94 4.04 -7.29
C ALA A 142 -21.25 2.68 -7.57
N ARG A 143 -21.14 2.28 -8.83
CA ARG A 143 -20.44 1.05 -9.22
C ARG A 143 -18.95 1.12 -8.97
N LEU A 144 -18.28 2.21 -9.32
CA LEU A 144 -16.85 2.39 -9.03
C LEU A 144 -16.55 2.40 -7.52
N ALA A 145 -17.48 2.92 -6.72
CA ALA A 145 -17.39 2.92 -5.27
C ALA A 145 -17.65 1.54 -4.64
N ASP A 146 -18.33 0.62 -5.33
CA ASP A 146 -18.59 -0.73 -4.82
C ASP A 146 -17.34 -1.61 -4.92
N PRO A 147 -16.79 -2.11 -3.78
CA PRO A 147 -15.63 -2.99 -3.80
C PRO A 147 -15.83 -4.25 -4.64
N LYS A 148 -17.06 -4.73 -4.83
CA LYS A 148 -17.39 -5.89 -5.67
C LYS A 148 -17.23 -5.64 -7.16
N SER A 149 -17.19 -4.37 -7.57
CA SER A 149 -16.92 -4.01 -8.97
C SER A 149 -15.44 -4.14 -9.31
N ARG A 150 -14.54 -4.10 -8.32
CA ARG A 150 -13.10 -4.28 -8.56
C ARG A 150 -12.81 -5.75 -8.87
N VAL A 151 -12.17 -5.98 -10.01
CA VAL A 151 -11.79 -7.29 -10.54
C VAL A 151 -10.29 -7.32 -10.84
N GLY A 152 -9.73 -8.48 -11.12
CA GLY A 152 -8.32 -8.57 -11.51
C GLY A 152 -7.32 -8.37 -10.38
N ARG A 153 -7.73 -8.28 -9.11
CA ARG A 153 -6.79 -8.19 -7.99
C ARG A 153 -6.15 -9.57 -7.74
N LEU A 154 -4.85 -9.65 -7.95
CA LEU A 154 -4.04 -10.85 -7.72
C LEU A 154 -3.10 -10.63 -6.53
N VAL A 155 -3.03 -11.61 -5.63
CA VAL A 155 -2.07 -11.62 -4.51
C VAL A 155 -1.26 -12.91 -4.62
N ILE A 156 0.05 -12.78 -4.73
CA ILE A 156 1.00 -13.88 -4.81
C ILE A 156 1.81 -13.90 -3.50
N PRO A 157 1.63 -14.92 -2.63
CA PRO A 157 2.46 -15.07 -1.45
C PRO A 157 3.92 -15.39 -1.80
N GLU A 158 4.84 -15.09 -0.89
CA GLU A 158 6.23 -15.55 -0.97
C GLU A 158 6.30 -17.08 -0.90
N GLY A 159 7.34 -17.66 -1.52
CA GLY A 159 7.55 -19.11 -1.57
C GLY A 159 6.52 -19.86 -2.42
N ARG A 160 5.68 -19.16 -3.19
CA ARG A 160 4.67 -19.76 -4.07
C ARG A 160 5.31 -20.36 -5.33
N GLN A 161 4.86 -21.54 -5.75
CA GLN A 161 5.26 -22.16 -7.02
C GLN A 161 4.28 -21.81 -8.13
N LEU A 162 4.68 -21.98 -9.40
CA LEU A 162 3.80 -21.80 -10.56
C LEU A 162 2.59 -22.74 -10.49
N ASP A 163 2.85 -24.01 -10.23
CA ASP A 163 1.84 -25.06 -10.19
C ASP A 163 1.26 -25.27 -8.80
N ASP A 164 0.07 -25.88 -8.77
CA ASP A 164 -0.56 -26.33 -7.53
C ASP A 164 0.29 -27.43 -6.90
N THR A 165 0.42 -27.39 -5.57
CA THR A 165 1.15 -28.41 -4.81
C THR A 165 0.20 -29.16 -3.89
N THR A 166 0.34 -30.48 -3.80
CA THR A 166 -0.49 -31.31 -2.93
C THR A 166 0.34 -31.85 -1.78
N ASP A 167 -0.08 -31.59 -0.55
CA ASP A 167 0.53 -32.20 0.64
C ASP A 167 0.07 -33.65 0.77
N MET A 168 1.01 -34.60 0.72
CA MET A 168 0.66 -36.04 0.71
C MET A 168 0.12 -36.59 2.03
N LYS A 169 0.35 -35.90 3.15
CA LYS A 169 -0.14 -36.34 4.46
C LYS A 169 -1.58 -35.91 4.68
N THR A 170 -1.95 -34.75 4.17
CA THR A 170 -3.24 -34.10 4.43
C THR A 170 -4.16 -34.08 3.21
N ASN A 171 -3.64 -34.38 2.02
CA ASN A 171 -4.29 -34.19 0.71
C ASN A 171 -4.77 -32.76 0.46
N VAL A 172 -4.21 -31.77 1.17
CA VAL A 172 -4.53 -30.37 0.95
C VAL A 172 -3.80 -29.87 -0.29
N VAL A 173 -4.57 -29.38 -1.26
CA VAL A 173 -4.04 -28.73 -2.46
C VAL A 173 -3.83 -27.25 -2.18
N THR A 174 -2.59 -26.82 -2.30
CA THR A 174 -2.17 -25.43 -2.19
C THR A 174 -2.10 -24.83 -3.60
N PRO A 175 -2.95 -23.82 -3.92
CA PRO A 175 -2.94 -23.21 -5.25
C PRO A 175 -1.60 -22.57 -5.58
N GLY A 176 -1.10 -22.82 -6.79
CA GLY A 176 0.05 -22.16 -7.40
C GLY A 176 -0.32 -20.86 -8.09
N ILE A 177 0.69 -20.16 -8.61
CA ILE A 177 0.54 -18.85 -9.26
C ILE A 177 -0.42 -18.93 -10.45
N LEU A 178 -0.35 -19.98 -11.28
CA LEU A 178 -1.21 -20.09 -12.46
C LEU A 178 -2.70 -20.19 -12.06
N THR A 179 -3.00 -20.93 -10.99
CA THR A 179 -4.35 -21.03 -10.42
C THR A 179 -4.79 -19.70 -9.79
N LEU A 180 -3.90 -19.00 -9.08
CA LEU A 180 -4.18 -17.68 -8.52
C LEU A 180 -4.49 -16.65 -9.63
N ILE A 181 -3.73 -16.66 -10.73
CA ILE A 181 -3.99 -15.82 -11.92
C ILE A 181 -5.37 -16.16 -12.52
N SER A 182 -5.65 -17.45 -12.72
CA SER A 182 -6.94 -17.88 -13.29
C SER A 182 -8.12 -17.41 -12.44
N ARG A 183 -8.01 -17.50 -11.10
CA ARG A 183 -9.02 -16.98 -10.17
C ARG A 183 -9.15 -15.46 -10.21
N ALA A 184 -8.04 -14.73 -10.29
CA ALA A 184 -8.05 -13.26 -10.33
C ALA A 184 -8.63 -12.70 -11.64
N THR A 185 -8.45 -13.43 -12.75
CA THR A 185 -8.98 -13.07 -14.07
C THR A 185 -10.42 -13.56 -14.31
N CYS A 186 -11.01 -14.31 -13.37
CA CYS A 186 -12.40 -14.73 -13.47
C CYS A 186 -13.36 -13.55 -13.29
N VAL A 187 -14.04 -13.16 -14.35
CA VAL A 187 -15.07 -12.11 -14.36
C VAL A 187 -16.35 -12.63 -15.02
N ASP A 188 -17.49 -12.26 -14.44
CA ASP A 188 -18.82 -12.49 -15.04
C ASP A 188 -19.25 -11.23 -15.78
N LEU A 189 -19.40 -11.33 -17.10
CA LEU A 189 -19.89 -10.26 -17.96
C LEU A 189 -21.22 -10.73 -18.60
N ASP A 190 -22.33 -10.10 -18.21
CA ASP A 190 -23.67 -10.43 -18.69
C ASP A 190 -24.07 -11.92 -18.53
N GLY A 191 -23.67 -12.56 -17.42
CA GLY A 191 -23.95 -13.96 -17.13
C GLY A 191 -22.97 -14.94 -17.78
N ASN A 192 -22.02 -14.45 -18.57
CA ASN A 192 -20.96 -15.24 -19.17
C ASN A 192 -19.69 -15.12 -18.33
N LYS A 193 -19.38 -16.17 -17.58
CA LYS A 193 -18.15 -16.24 -16.78
C LYS A 193 -16.96 -16.49 -17.70
N HIS A 194 -16.06 -15.52 -17.79
CA HIS A 194 -14.79 -15.60 -18.49
C HIS A 194 -13.65 -15.69 -17.47
N CYS A 195 -12.74 -16.65 -17.64
CA CYS A 195 -11.51 -16.75 -16.86
C CYS A 195 -10.38 -17.10 -17.83
N VAL A 196 -9.17 -16.61 -17.58
CA VAL A 196 -8.01 -17.16 -18.27
C VAL A 196 -7.74 -18.55 -17.70
N ALA A 197 -7.80 -19.59 -18.54
CA ALA A 197 -7.64 -20.96 -18.06
C ALA A 197 -6.19 -21.26 -17.68
N VAL A 198 -5.98 -22.07 -16.64
CA VAL A 198 -4.64 -22.52 -16.21
C VAL A 198 -3.90 -23.24 -17.36
N ALA A 199 -4.63 -24.01 -18.17
CA ALA A 199 -4.06 -24.68 -19.34
C ALA A 199 -3.52 -23.68 -20.38
N ASP A 200 -4.22 -22.56 -20.61
CA ASP A 200 -3.78 -21.52 -21.54
C ASP A 200 -2.56 -20.75 -20.99
N LEU A 201 -2.52 -20.51 -19.67
CA LEU A 201 -1.35 -19.93 -19.01
C LEU A 201 -0.14 -20.85 -19.14
N ARG A 202 -0.31 -22.15 -18.88
CA ARG A 202 0.77 -23.15 -19.04
C ARG A 202 1.24 -23.22 -20.49
N ALA A 203 0.33 -23.21 -21.45
CA ALA A 203 0.66 -23.20 -22.87
C ALA A 203 1.39 -21.92 -23.29
N ALA A 204 0.97 -20.76 -22.79
CA ALA A 204 1.62 -19.48 -23.05
C ALA A 204 3.04 -19.44 -22.44
N ALA A 205 3.23 -19.89 -21.21
CA ALA A 205 4.54 -19.99 -20.57
C ALA A 205 5.51 -20.91 -21.33
N SER A 206 4.99 -22.00 -21.90
CA SER A 206 5.76 -22.97 -22.67
C SER A 206 6.14 -22.45 -24.06
N LYS A 207 5.17 -21.93 -24.81
CA LYS A 207 5.27 -21.71 -26.26
C LYS A 207 5.65 -20.29 -26.67
N ASN A 208 5.39 -19.29 -25.82
CA ASN A 208 5.72 -17.91 -26.18
C ASN A 208 7.23 -17.70 -26.10
N THR A 209 7.75 -16.82 -26.96
CA THR A 209 9.16 -16.46 -26.91
C THR A 209 9.46 -15.66 -25.62
N PRO A 210 10.71 -15.67 -25.12
CA PRO A 210 11.08 -14.85 -23.97
C PRO A 210 10.74 -13.36 -24.16
N ALA A 211 10.87 -12.85 -25.38
CA ALA A 211 10.49 -11.48 -25.73
C ALA A 211 8.98 -11.22 -25.58
N MET A 212 8.14 -12.15 -26.03
CA MET A 212 6.67 -12.06 -25.86
C MET A 212 6.23 -12.13 -24.40
N LEU A 213 7.01 -12.79 -23.55
CA LEU A 213 6.77 -12.90 -22.11
C LEU A 213 7.46 -11.77 -21.31
N SER A 214 8.10 -10.81 -21.99
CA SER A 214 8.86 -9.75 -21.33
C SER A 214 9.92 -10.26 -20.33
N VAL A 215 10.52 -11.41 -20.62
CA VAL A 215 11.58 -11.99 -19.81
C VAL A 215 12.77 -11.00 -19.75
N PRO A 216 13.27 -10.67 -18.55
CA PRO A 216 14.35 -9.71 -18.41
C PRO A 216 15.65 -10.24 -19.02
N PRO A 217 16.55 -9.39 -19.56
CA PRO A 217 17.74 -9.82 -20.28
C PRO A 217 18.61 -10.84 -19.53
N TRP A 218 18.75 -10.69 -18.22
CA TRP A 218 19.53 -11.59 -17.36
C TRP A 218 18.93 -13.00 -17.18
N ALA A 219 17.67 -13.21 -17.58
CA ALA A 219 16.97 -14.49 -17.50
C ALA A 219 16.75 -15.17 -18.86
N VAL A 220 17.04 -14.50 -19.98
CA VAL A 220 16.68 -15.00 -21.32
C VAL A 220 17.35 -16.34 -21.64
N GLU A 221 18.65 -16.46 -21.37
CA GLU A 221 19.40 -17.67 -21.69
C GLU A 221 18.90 -18.89 -20.89
N PRO A 222 18.79 -18.86 -19.54
CA PRO A 222 18.20 -19.97 -18.77
C PRO A 222 16.80 -20.37 -19.23
N VAL A 223 15.97 -19.39 -19.62
CA VAL A 223 14.61 -19.63 -20.11
C VAL A 223 14.62 -20.36 -21.46
N ILE A 224 15.55 -20.01 -22.35
CA ILE A 224 15.71 -20.70 -23.65
C ILE A 224 16.26 -22.12 -23.45
N GLU A 225 17.21 -22.30 -22.53
CA GLU A 225 17.84 -23.60 -22.27
C GLU A 225 16.84 -24.68 -21.84
N LEU A 226 15.80 -24.32 -21.08
CA LEU A 226 14.78 -25.27 -20.63
C LEU A 226 13.76 -25.64 -21.73
N GLY A 227 13.73 -24.90 -22.84
CA GLY A 227 12.86 -25.18 -23.99
C GLY A 227 11.38 -24.91 -23.72
N ASP A 228 10.53 -25.91 -23.99
CA ASP A 228 9.06 -25.79 -23.95
C ASP A 228 8.45 -26.21 -22.59
N ASP A 229 9.26 -26.38 -21.53
CA ASP A 229 8.71 -26.61 -20.18
C ASP A 229 8.21 -25.28 -19.60
N HIS A 230 6.94 -25.22 -19.17
CA HIS A 230 6.35 -23.99 -18.63
C HIS A 230 7.07 -23.51 -17.36
N ARG A 231 7.77 -24.39 -16.64
CA ARG A 231 8.57 -24.04 -15.45
C ARG A 231 9.77 -23.17 -15.78
N ARG A 232 10.07 -22.92 -17.06
CA ARG A 232 11.11 -21.98 -17.49
C ARG A 232 10.91 -20.57 -16.93
N ILE A 233 9.69 -20.19 -16.57
CA ILE A 233 9.38 -18.89 -15.94
C ILE A 233 9.27 -18.96 -14.41
N GLU A 234 9.58 -20.08 -13.77
CA GLU A 234 9.50 -20.22 -12.31
C GLU A 234 10.43 -19.20 -11.63
N GLY A 235 9.91 -18.55 -10.58
CA GLY A 235 10.58 -17.45 -9.89
C GLY A 235 10.63 -16.11 -10.64
N LEU A 236 10.31 -16.03 -11.94
CA LEU A 236 10.30 -14.75 -12.68
C LEU A 236 9.09 -13.87 -12.35
N ILE A 237 8.00 -14.47 -11.85
CA ILE A 237 6.86 -13.75 -11.31
C ILE A 237 7.13 -13.51 -9.82
N ALA A 238 7.33 -12.26 -9.43
CA ALA A 238 7.62 -11.89 -8.04
C ALA A 238 6.38 -12.07 -7.12
N PRO A 239 6.58 -12.32 -5.81
CA PRO A 239 5.50 -12.24 -4.85
C PRO A 239 5.03 -10.79 -4.68
N GLY A 240 3.77 -10.58 -4.30
CA GLY A 240 3.21 -9.25 -4.14
C GLY A 240 1.73 -9.13 -4.51
N THR A 241 1.25 -7.90 -4.61
CA THR A 241 -0.11 -7.59 -5.07
C THR A 241 -0.07 -6.94 -6.44
N PHE A 242 -0.83 -7.50 -7.39
CA PHE A 242 -0.88 -7.06 -8.78
C PHE A 242 -2.33 -6.80 -9.21
N ASN A 243 -2.50 -5.95 -10.21
CA ASN A 243 -3.74 -5.84 -10.96
C ASN A 243 -3.52 -6.54 -12.31
N VAL A 244 -4.28 -7.60 -12.60
CA VAL A 244 -4.25 -8.33 -13.86
C VAL A 244 -5.51 -8.05 -14.66
N ASP A 245 -5.37 -7.79 -15.96
CA ASP A 245 -6.49 -7.55 -16.86
C ASP A 245 -7.27 -8.85 -17.09
N PRO A 246 -8.54 -8.96 -16.66
CA PRO A 246 -9.37 -10.14 -16.89
C PRO A 246 -9.72 -10.39 -18.37
N SER A 247 -9.56 -9.37 -19.22
CA SER A 247 -9.84 -9.43 -20.67
C SER A 247 -8.61 -9.75 -21.52
N ALA A 248 -7.41 -9.74 -20.91
CA ALA A 248 -6.17 -10.02 -21.61
C ALA A 248 -6.00 -11.51 -21.91
N SER A 249 -5.18 -11.80 -22.93
CA SER A 249 -4.77 -13.18 -23.24
C SER A 249 -3.81 -13.72 -22.17
N ALA A 250 -3.74 -15.05 -22.04
CA ALA A 250 -2.82 -15.71 -21.12
C ALA A 250 -1.37 -15.22 -21.25
N GLY A 251 -0.88 -15.06 -22.48
CA GLY A 251 0.47 -14.55 -22.74
C GLY A 251 0.66 -13.10 -22.30
N ALA A 252 -0.33 -12.23 -22.51
CA ALA A 252 -0.28 -10.84 -22.07
C ALA A 252 -0.30 -10.72 -20.54
N VAL A 253 -1.09 -11.56 -19.85
CA VAL A 253 -1.12 -11.60 -18.38
C VAL A 253 0.25 -12.02 -17.83
N LEU A 254 0.85 -13.10 -18.37
CA LEU A 254 2.18 -13.53 -17.95
C LEU A 254 3.25 -12.48 -18.25
N SER A 255 3.22 -11.87 -19.43
CA SER A 255 4.13 -10.78 -19.81
C SER A 255 4.07 -9.61 -18.82
N ALA A 256 2.87 -9.16 -18.46
CA ALA A 256 2.69 -8.08 -17.49
C ALA A 256 3.24 -8.45 -16.11
N LEU A 257 3.00 -9.67 -15.64
CA LEU A 257 3.47 -10.14 -14.33
C LEU A 257 4.99 -10.34 -14.27
N ILE A 258 5.60 -10.89 -15.32
CA ILE A 258 7.06 -11.05 -15.41
C ILE A 258 7.73 -9.68 -15.51
N SER A 259 7.17 -8.75 -16.30
CA SER A 259 7.67 -7.38 -16.39
C SER A 259 7.59 -6.66 -15.04
N ALA A 260 6.46 -6.76 -14.34
CA ALA A 260 6.31 -6.20 -13.00
C ALA A 260 7.28 -6.85 -12.00
N GLY A 261 7.47 -8.17 -12.06
CA GLY A 261 8.44 -8.89 -11.22
C GLY A 261 9.87 -8.44 -11.45
N ALA A 262 10.28 -8.23 -12.71
CA ALA A 262 11.59 -7.70 -13.04
C ALA A 262 11.83 -6.30 -12.46
N VAL A 263 10.80 -5.44 -12.43
CA VAL A 263 10.86 -4.12 -11.78
C VAL A 263 11.02 -4.26 -10.26
N GLU A 264 10.29 -5.17 -9.62
CA GLU A 264 10.41 -5.40 -8.17
C GLU A 264 11.79 -5.96 -7.80
N TYR A 265 12.33 -6.90 -8.57
CA TYR A 265 13.70 -7.41 -8.36
C TYR A 265 14.77 -6.34 -8.59
N ALA A 266 14.58 -5.46 -9.58
CA ALA A 266 15.48 -4.33 -9.79
C ALA A 266 15.46 -3.35 -8.61
N LYS A 267 14.27 -3.01 -8.09
CA LYS A 267 14.13 -2.16 -6.89
C LYS A 267 14.76 -2.79 -5.64
N ALA A 268 14.76 -4.11 -5.55
CA ALA A 268 15.38 -4.84 -4.45
C ALA A 268 16.92 -4.85 -4.52
N GLY A 269 17.52 -4.35 -5.61
CA GLY A 269 18.98 -4.28 -5.77
C GLY A 269 19.60 -5.49 -6.48
N LEU A 270 18.80 -6.47 -6.91
CA LEU A 270 19.29 -7.76 -7.43
C LEU A 270 20.34 -7.62 -8.54
N VAL A 271 20.11 -6.72 -9.49
CA VAL A 271 21.01 -6.53 -10.64
C VAL A 271 22.33 -5.89 -10.23
N ASP A 272 22.27 -4.91 -9.32
CA ASP A 272 23.44 -4.17 -8.85
C ASP A 272 24.30 -5.08 -7.96
N THR A 273 23.67 -5.82 -7.04
CA THR A 273 24.37 -6.76 -6.17
C THR A 273 24.99 -7.91 -6.95
N ALA A 274 24.26 -8.50 -7.92
CA ALA A 274 24.79 -9.54 -8.79
C ALA A 274 26.06 -9.09 -9.54
N THR A 275 26.05 -7.86 -10.07
CA THR A 275 27.20 -7.27 -10.75
C THR A 275 28.40 -7.14 -9.81
N SER A 276 28.18 -6.71 -8.56
CA SER A 276 29.24 -6.57 -7.55
C SER A 276 29.87 -7.91 -7.13
N LEU A 277 29.09 -8.99 -7.13
CA LEU A 277 29.52 -10.34 -6.74
C LEU A 277 30.05 -11.16 -7.93
N GLY A 278 29.96 -10.64 -9.15
CA GLY A 278 30.30 -11.39 -10.37
C GLY A 278 29.40 -12.61 -10.60
N LEU A 279 28.13 -12.52 -10.17
CA LEU A 279 27.10 -13.54 -10.34
C LEU A 279 26.05 -13.09 -11.35
N SER A 280 25.31 -14.03 -11.94
CA SER A 280 24.11 -13.68 -12.72
C SER A 280 22.97 -13.34 -11.76
N PRO A 281 22.17 -12.27 -12.03
CA PRO A 281 20.93 -12.01 -11.30
C PRO A 281 19.99 -13.23 -11.27
N TYR A 282 19.99 -14.05 -12.34
CA TYR A 282 19.21 -15.28 -12.38
C TYR A 282 19.70 -16.30 -11.35
N ASP A 283 21.02 -16.48 -11.20
CA ASP A 283 21.56 -17.45 -10.25
C ASP A 283 21.27 -17.04 -8.81
N ILE A 284 21.33 -15.74 -8.48
CA ILE A 284 20.93 -15.23 -7.17
C ILE A 284 19.44 -15.49 -6.93
N LEU A 285 18.58 -15.28 -7.94
CA LEU A 285 17.16 -15.61 -7.85
C LEU A 285 16.92 -17.11 -7.57
N VAL A 286 17.70 -18.00 -8.21
CA VAL A 286 17.65 -19.44 -7.95
C VAL A 286 18.06 -19.73 -6.50
N VAL A 287 19.18 -19.19 -6.03
CA VAL A 287 19.64 -19.35 -4.64
C VAL A 287 18.59 -18.85 -3.66
N ALA A 288 18.01 -17.67 -3.88
CA ALA A 288 16.96 -17.12 -3.04
C ALA A 288 15.73 -18.04 -2.98
N SER A 289 15.35 -18.69 -4.08
CA SER A 289 14.26 -19.65 -4.09
C SER A 289 14.55 -20.92 -3.29
N LEU A 290 15.81 -21.39 -3.28
CA LEU A 290 16.24 -22.52 -2.46
C LEU A 290 16.19 -22.14 -0.98
N VAL A 291 16.79 -21.00 -0.63
CA VAL A 291 16.79 -20.44 0.73
C VAL A 291 15.36 -20.32 1.27
N GLN A 292 14.44 -19.79 0.45
CA GLN A 292 13.03 -19.61 0.79
C GLN A 292 12.31 -20.93 1.12
N GLN A 293 12.69 -22.04 0.49
CA GLN A 293 12.06 -23.36 0.74
C GLN A 293 12.74 -24.16 1.84
N GLU A 294 14.02 -23.89 2.12
CA GLU A 294 14.86 -24.72 3.01
C GLU A 294 14.89 -24.23 4.45
N ALA A 295 14.61 -22.95 4.68
CA ALA A 295 14.75 -22.37 6.00
C ALA A 295 13.62 -21.40 6.34
N ASN A 296 13.62 -20.99 7.60
CA ASN A 296 12.91 -19.80 8.05
C ASN A 296 13.79 -18.57 7.84
N VAL A 297 13.17 -17.39 7.80
CA VAL A 297 13.81 -16.12 7.46
C VAL A 297 15.11 -15.86 8.25
N GLN A 298 15.15 -16.20 9.54
CA GLN A 298 16.34 -15.97 10.37
C GLN A 298 17.58 -16.78 9.98
N ASP A 299 17.40 -17.92 9.31
CA ASP A 299 18.50 -18.80 8.89
C ASP A 299 18.82 -18.64 7.41
N PHE A 300 18.10 -17.76 6.69
CA PHE A 300 18.32 -17.51 5.27
C PHE A 300 19.78 -17.17 4.94
N PRO A 301 20.47 -16.25 5.66
CA PRO A 301 21.87 -15.94 5.34
C PRO A 301 22.81 -17.14 5.57
N LYS A 302 22.51 -18.00 6.53
CA LYS A 302 23.32 -19.21 6.80
C LYS A 302 23.11 -20.26 5.72
N VAL A 303 21.87 -20.48 5.29
CA VAL A 303 21.57 -21.42 4.20
C VAL A 303 22.18 -20.93 2.90
N ALA A 304 22.08 -19.64 2.59
CA ALA A 304 22.76 -19.04 1.45
C ALA A 304 24.27 -19.29 1.49
N GLN A 305 24.92 -19.10 2.64
CA GLN A 305 26.34 -19.40 2.81
C GLN A 305 26.66 -20.89 2.57
N VAL A 306 25.83 -21.82 3.06
CA VAL A 306 26.01 -23.25 2.81
C VAL A 306 25.91 -23.57 1.32
N ILE A 307 24.97 -22.94 0.61
CA ILE A 307 24.82 -23.11 -0.84
C ILE A 307 26.10 -22.66 -1.55
N TYR A 308 26.57 -21.45 -1.27
CA TYR A 308 27.78 -20.93 -1.91
C TYR A 308 29.03 -21.76 -1.57
N ASN A 309 29.17 -22.25 -0.34
CA ASN A 309 30.26 -23.16 0.03
C ASN A 309 30.22 -24.45 -0.79
N ARG A 310 29.05 -25.09 -0.94
CA ARG A 310 28.90 -26.32 -1.72
C ARG A 310 29.17 -26.09 -3.22
N LEU A 311 28.72 -24.97 -3.76
CA LEU A 311 29.00 -24.59 -5.15
C LEU A 311 30.51 -24.37 -5.37
N HIS A 312 31.19 -23.72 -4.43
CA HIS A 312 32.63 -23.49 -4.50
C HIS A 312 33.43 -24.79 -4.39
N GLU A 313 32.98 -25.74 -3.56
CA GLU A 313 33.59 -27.07 -3.39
C GLU A 313 33.23 -28.05 -4.53
N HIS A 314 32.46 -27.64 -5.54
CA HIS A 314 31.94 -28.52 -6.60
C HIS A 314 31.18 -29.73 -6.05
N ARG A 315 30.35 -29.50 -5.01
CA ARG A 315 29.51 -30.53 -4.40
C ARG A 315 28.06 -30.38 -4.84
N THR A 316 27.33 -31.50 -4.77
CA THR A 316 25.88 -31.54 -4.83
C THR A 316 25.27 -30.68 -3.72
N LEU A 317 24.13 -30.03 -4.01
CA LEU A 317 23.43 -29.21 -3.01
C LEU A 317 22.51 -30.03 -2.11
N GLU A 318 22.05 -31.21 -2.54
CA GLU A 318 21.34 -32.19 -1.70
C GLU A 318 20.13 -31.63 -0.93
N PHE A 319 19.29 -30.86 -1.61
CA PHE A 319 18.08 -30.26 -1.04
C PHE A 319 16.82 -31.06 -1.38
N ASP A 320 16.09 -31.48 -0.35
CA ASP A 320 14.84 -32.23 -0.50
C ASP A 320 13.74 -31.40 -1.16
N SER A 321 13.76 -30.06 -1.01
CA SER A 321 12.83 -29.16 -1.72
C SER A 321 12.95 -29.29 -3.24
N THR A 322 14.17 -29.52 -3.75
CA THR A 322 14.44 -29.62 -5.20
C THR A 322 13.98 -30.95 -5.79
N VAL A 323 14.01 -32.02 -4.98
CA VAL A 323 13.43 -33.32 -5.32
C VAL A 323 11.91 -33.19 -5.34
N ASN A 324 11.32 -32.67 -4.26
CA ASN A 324 9.88 -32.43 -4.14
C ASN A 324 9.32 -31.56 -5.27
N TYR A 325 10.05 -30.54 -5.71
CA TYR A 325 9.61 -29.66 -6.81
C TYR A 325 9.41 -30.40 -8.13
N SER A 326 10.18 -31.47 -8.37
CA SER A 326 10.03 -32.26 -9.59
C SER A 326 8.88 -33.27 -9.55
N LEU A 327 8.24 -33.44 -8.38
CA LEU A 327 7.13 -34.34 -8.16
C LEU A 327 5.80 -33.57 -8.15
N ASP A 328 4.71 -34.21 -8.59
CA ASP A 328 3.35 -33.66 -8.46
C ASP A 328 2.84 -33.65 -6.98
N ARG A 329 3.73 -33.88 -6.01
CA ARG A 329 3.45 -34.14 -4.61
C ARG A 329 4.52 -33.58 -3.70
N ARG A 330 4.12 -33.00 -2.56
CA ARG A 330 5.04 -32.51 -1.53
C ARG A 330 5.11 -33.53 -0.38
N GLU A 331 6.29 -34.09 -0.16
CA GLU A 331 6.58 -35.01 0.93
C GLU A 331 7.54 -34.37 1.95
N VAL A 332 7.29 -34.60 3.25
CA VAL A 332 8.14 -34.05 4.33
C VAL A 332 9.53 -34.68 4.34
N ALA A 333 9.65 -35.92 3.87
CA ALA A 333 10.91 -36.59 3.64
C ALA A 333 10.80 -37.35 2.32
N THR A 334 11.66 -37.02 1.37
CA THR A 334 11.72 -37.68 0.06
C THR A 334 12.34 -39.06 0.19
N SER A 335 11.81 -40.05 -0.54
CA SER A 335 12.35 -41.41 -0.52
C SER A 335 13.71 -41.49 -1.24
N ASP A 336 14.50 -42.51 -0.93
CA ASP A 336 15.76 -42.78 -1.66
C ASP A 336 15.54 -42.95 -3.16
N ALA A 337 14.39 -43.50 -3.56
CA ALA A 337 14.01 -43.64 -4.95
C ALA A 337 13.75 -42.28 -5.63
N ASP A 338 13.10 -41.34 -4.93
CA ASP A 338 12.88 -39.99 -5.45
C ASP A 338 14.22 -39.22 -5.55
N ARG A 339 15.10 -39.36 -4.55
CA ARG A 339 16.44 -38.74 -4.56
C ARG A 339 17.34 -39.27 -5.68
N ALA A 340 17.16 -40.51 -6.11
CA ALA A 340 17.90 -41.11 -7.22
C ALA A 340 17.39 -40.70 -8.62
N LEU A 341 16.23 -40.04 -8.73
CA LEU A 341 15.65 -39.67 -10.01
C LEU A 341 16.39 -38.47 -10.63
N ARG A 342 16.95 -38.64 -11.83
CA ARG A 342 17.64 -37.55 -12.52
C ARG A 342 16.64 -36.59 -13.18
N THR A 343 16.49 -35.41 -12.59
CA THR A 343 15.68 -34.30 -13.14
C THR A 343 16.54 -33.02 -13.23
N PRO A 344 16.14 -32.01 -14.03
CA PRO A 344 16.86 -30.73 -14.09
C PRO A 344 16.93 -29.95 -12.76
N TRP A 345 16.11 -30.33 -11.77
CA TRP A 345 16.07 -29.68 -10.46
C TRP A 345 16.72 -30.51 -9.36
N ASN A 346 16.80 -31.84 -9.49
CA ASN A 346 17.27 -32.70 -8.41
C ASN A 346 18.77 -32.48 -8.11
N THR A 347 19.03 -31.78 -7.00
CA THR A 347 20.37 -31.41 -6.54
C THR A 347 21.15 -32.53 -5.84
N TYR A 348 20.59 -33.74 -5.72
CA TYR A 348 21.34 -34.96 -5.33
C TYR A 348 22.08 -35.58 -6.53
N MET A 349 21.62 -35.33 -7.75
CA MET A 349 22.08 -36.06 -8.96
C MET A 349 22.89 -35.20 -9.94
N ALA A 350 23.07 -33.91 -9.62
CA ALA A 350 23.82 -32.94 -10.40
C ALA A 350 24.50 -31.92 -9.48
N GLU A 351 25.75 -31.58 -9.81
CA GLU A 351 26.45 -30.44 -9.22
C GLU A 351 25.92 -29.11 -9.78
N GLY A 352 26.05 -28.04 -9.01
CA GLY A 352 25.59 -26.71 -9.39
C GLY A 352 24.15 -26.39 -8.96
N LEU A 353 23.64 -25.28 -9.46
CA LEU A 353 22.27 -24.83 -9.20
C LEU A 353 21.24 -25.62 -10.03
N PRO A 354 19.99 -25.78 -9.54
CA PRO A 354 18.92 -26.35 -10.34
C PRO A 354 18.61 -25.48 -11.57
N ALA A 355 17.95 -26.09 -12.57
CA ALA A 355 17.73 -25.44 -13.87
C ALA A 355 16.94 -24.12 -13.80
N THR A 356 16.04 -23.99 -12.82
CA THR A 356 15.29 -22.76 -12.53
C THR A 356 15.17 -22.56 -11.03
N ALA A 357 14.60 -21.41 -10.63
CA ALA A 357 14.07 -21.28 -9.28
C ALA A 357 12.98 -22.34 -9.02
N ILE A 358 12.69 -22.63 -7.76
CA ILE A 358 11.67 -23.61 -7.34
C ILE A 358 10.46 -22.98 -6.64
N CYS A 359 10.42 -21.64 -6.59
CA CYS A 359 9.30 -20.81 -6.14
C CYS A 359 9.60 -19.32 -6.42
N SER A 360 8.63 -18.44 -6.18
CA SER A 360 8.80 -16.98 -6.09
C SER A 360 9.40 -16.57 -4.73
N PRO A 361 10.69 -16.19 -4.64
CA PRO A 361 11.32 -15.80 -3.38
C PRO A 361 10.87 -14.41 -2.91
N GLY A 362 10.78 -14.23 -1.59
CA GLY A 362 10.56 -12.92 -0.98
C GLY A 362 11.81 -12.05 -0.96
N VAL A 363 11.63 -10.78 -0.58
CA VAL A 363 12.74 -9.80 -0.49
C VAL A 363 13.78 -10.23 0.55
N ASP A 364 13.34 -10.81 1.68
CA ASP A 364 14.26 -11.29 2.72
C ASP A 364 15.16 -12.44 2.19
N ALA A 365 14.62 -13.34 1.35
CA ALA A 365 15.37 -14.44 0.75
C ALA A 365 16.34 -13.96 -0.34
N LEU A 366 15.93 -12.98 -1.16
CA LEU A 366 16.81 -12.31 -2.12
C LEU A 366 17.96 -11.62 -1.41
N HIS A 367 17.67 -10.81 -0.39
CA HIS A 367 18.68 -10.11 0.39
C HIS A 367 19.68 -11.08 1.04
N ALA A 368 19.22 -12.24 1.53
CA ALA A 368 20.10 -13.25 2.11
C ALA A 368 20.97 -13.98 1.07
N ALA A 369 20.47 -14.20 -0.14
CA ALA A 369 21.27 -14.73 -1.25
C ALA A 369 22.34 -13.71 -1.69
N GLU A 370 22.02 -12.42 -1.66
CA GLU A 370 22.95 -11.33 -1.94
C GLU A 370 23.99 -11.13 -0.82
N HIS A 371 23.57 -11.29 0.44
CA HIS A 371 24.38 -11.04 1.63
C HIS A 371 24.38 -12.28 2.53
N PRO A 372 25.06 -13.37 2.13
CA PRO A 372 25.16 -14.57 2.96
C PRO A 372 25.91 -14.29 4.26
N ALA A 373 25.67 -15.10 5.29
CA ALA A 373 26.35 -14.96 6.58
C ALA A 373 27.88 -15.11 6.42
N PRO A 374 28.72 -14.33 7.13
CA PRO A 374 30.17 -14.44 7.03
C PRO A 374 30.65 -15.87 7.28
N GLY A 375 31.12 -16.55 6.24
CA GLY A 375 31.71 -17.88 6.31
C GLY A 375 33.24 -17.85 6.27
N THR A 376 33.87 -18.93 6.70
CA THR A 376 35.34 -19.12 6.62
C THR A 376 35.88 -19.32 5.19
N GLY A 377 35.02 -19.29 4.17
CA GLY A 377 35.38 -19.45 2.77
C GLY A 377 35.24 -18.14 2.00
N CYS A 378 36.27 -17.75 1.25
CA CYS A 378 36.23 -16.61 0.35
C CYS A 378 35.20 -16.84 -0.78
N ILE A 379 34.31 -15.87 -1.02
CA ILE A 379 33.54 -15.81 -2.27
C ILE A 379 34.53 -15.44 -3.38
N SER A 380 35.19 -16.42 -3.98
CA SER A 380 35.97 -16.21 -5.21
C SER A 380 35.04 -16.42 -6.39
N SER A 381 34.75 -15.34 -7.14
CA SER A 381 33.91 -15.34 -8.33
C SER A 381 34.34 -16.41 -9.36
N PRO A 382 33.49 -17.41 -9.67
CA PRO A 382 33.64 -18.25 -10.84
C PRO A 382 32.69 -17.77 -11.93
N SER A 383 33.22 -17.51 -13.12
CA SER A 383 32.50 -16.98 -14.27
C SER A 383 31.52 -17.95 -14.94
N THR A 384 30.96 -18.94 -14.22
CA THR A 384 29.74 -19.71 -14.62
C THR A 384 29.41 -20.74 -13.52
N LEU A 385 28.31 -20.54 -12.77
CA LEU A 385 27.81 -21.48 -11.75
C LEU A 385 26.95 -22.63 -12.33
N ARG A 386 26.81 -22.70 -13.66
CA ARG A 386 26.09 -23.77 -14.37
C ARG A 386 27.08 -24.75 -15.01
N ALA A 387 27.10 -25.98 -14.50
CA ALA A 387 27.93 -27.06 -15.04
C ALA A 387 27.50 -27.41 -16.49
N ARG A 388 28.45 -27.33 -17.44
CA ARG A 388 28.25 -27.80 -18.82
C ARG A 388 28.14 -29.33 -18.84
N ARG A 389 27.21 -29.82 -19.68
CA ARG A 389 26.80 -31.22 -19.94
C ARG A 389 27.87 -32.31 -19.70
N CYS A 390 27.46 -33.36 -18.98
CA CYS A 390 28.20 -34.62 -18.83
C CYS A 390 28.36 -35.40 -20.16
N SER A 391 29.51 -36.06 -20.30
CA SER A 391 29.71 -37.28 -21.10
C SER A 391 30.25 -38.40 -20.17
N PRO A 392 29.95 -39.69 -20.42
CA PRO A 392 30.12 -40.75 -19.44
C PRO A 392 31.54 -41.34 -19.45
N GLY A 393 32.13 -41.57 -18.27
CA GLY A 393 33.44 -42.24 -18.17
C GLY A 393 33.89 -42.58 -16.75
N ILE A 394 33.55 -43.80 -16.32
CA ILE A 394 34.36 -44.76 -15.52
C ILE A 394 34.70 -44.43 -14.04
N ILE A 395 34.29 -45.41 -13.22
CA ILE A 395 34.55 -45.66 -11.79
C ILE A 395 36.04 -45.69 -11.44
N SER A 396 36.44 -45.15 -10.26
CA SER A 396 37.12 -45.91 -9.18
C SER A 396 37.77 -45.01 -8.09
N SER A 397 37.35 -45.28 -6.84
CA SER A 397 38.13 -45.39 -5.59
C SER A 397 39.10 -44.29 -5.15
N ILE A 398 38.93 -43.82 -3.90
CA ILE A 398 39.81 -44.08 -2.73
C ILE A 398 39.40 -43.15 -1.56
N TRP A 399 39.19 -43.75 -0.38
CA TRP A 399 38.98 -43.11 0.93
C TRP A 399 40.31 -42.57 1.52
N PRO A 400 40.32 -41.63 2.49
CA PRO A 400 40.18 -42.02 3.90
C PRO A 400 39.31 -41.08 4.76
N THR A 401 38.62 -41.73 5.69
CA THR A 401 37.94 -41.23 6.89
C THR A 401 38.84 -40.44 7.85
N SER A 402 38.33 -39.33 8.41
CA SER A 402 38.69 -38.81 9.75
C SER A 402 37.50 -37.99 10.29
N SER A 403 36.69 -38.52 11.20
CA SER A 403 36.87 -38.57 12.67
C SER A 403 36.77 -37.21 13.37
N TRP A 404 35.61 -36.54 13.26
CA TRP A 404 35.14 -35.55 14.24
C TRP A 404 33.62 -35.67 14.43
N LEU A 405 33.18 -36.80 14.98
CA LEU A 405 31.86 -36.98 15.57
C LEU A 405 32.05 -37.69 16.90
N ASN A 406 32.13 -36.92 17.98
CA ASN A 406 31.60 -37.31 19.29
C ASN A 406 31.65 -36.12 20.25
N THR A 407 30.65 -35.26 20.15
CA THR A 407 30.14 -34.54 21.31
C THR A 407 28.67 -34.89 21.43
N THR A 408 28.39 -35.99 22.12
CA THR A 408 27.05 -36.36 22.55
C THR A 408 26.61 -35.35 23.61
N VAL A 409 25.82 -34.34 23.20
CA VAL A 409 25.07 -33.52 24.15
C VAL A 409 23.88 -34.35 24.59
N SER A 410 24.02 -35.01 25.74
CA SER A 410 22.91 -35.58 26.49
C SER A 410 22.07 -34.43 27.05
N SER A 411 20.91 -34.18 26.45
CA SER A 411 19.90 -33.26 26.99
C SER A 411 18.76 -34.07 27.59
N THR A 412 18.84 -34.30 28.90
CA THR A 412 17.70 -34.73 29.72
C THR A 412 16.95 -33.52 30.28
N ALA A 413 16.66 -32.53 29.42
CA ALA A 413 15.71 -31.49 29.74
C ALA A 413 14.34 -31.87 29.13
N PRO A 414 13.22 -31.75 29.88
CA PRO A 414 11.90 -31.99 29.30
C PRO A 414 11.70 -31.04 28.11
N ALA A 415 11.31 -31.58 26.95
CA ALA A 415 11.06 -30.81 25.74
C ALA A 415 10.03 -29.69 26.03
N ARG A 416 10.50 -28.44 26.08
CA ARG A 416 9.60 -27.28 26.07
C ARG A 416 8.83 -27.34 24.75
N LYS A 417 7.50 -27.27 24.82
CA LYS A 417 6.67 -27.21 23.63
C LYS A 417 6.93 -25.87 22.94
N ALA A 418 7.37 -25.92 21.68
CA ALA A 418 7.58 -24.75 20.84
C ALA A 418 6.37 -23.80 20.91
N ARG A 419 6.64 -22.51 21.04
CA ARG A 419 5.62 -21.47 21.22
C ARG A 419 5.62 -20.54 20.01
N LYS A 420 4.44 -20.08 19.61
CA LYS A 420 4.26 -19.25 18.42
C LYS A 420 3.76 -17.86 18.77
N ALA A 421 4.33 -16.86 18.13
CA ALA A 421 3.81 -15.51 18.08
C ALA A 421 3.78 -15.00 16.63
N GLY A 422 3.20 -13.83 16.40
CA GLY A 422 3.21 -13.22 15.08
C GLY A 422 2.64 -11.82 15.03
N VAL A 423 2.69 -11.20 13.86
CA VAL A 423 2.09 -9.91 13.58
C VAL A 423 1.02 -10.03 12.51
N LEU A 424 -0.18 -9.52 12.78
CA LEU A 424 -1.31 -9.50 11.84
C LEU A 424 -1.50 -8.11 11.23
N GLY A 425 -1.72 -8.04 9.92
CA GLY A 425 -2.11 -6.81 9.23
C GLY A 425 -2.21 -6.99 7.72
N SER A 426 -2.57 -5.92 7.01
CA SER A 426 -2.65 -5.92 5.55
C SER A 426 -2.41 -4.51 5.00
N PRO A 427 -1.32 -4.27 4.23
CA PRO A 427 -0.23 -5.22 3.93
C PRO A 427 0.68 -5.48 5.13
N ILE A 428 1.26 -6.68 5.26
CA ILE A 428 2.12 -7.05 6.41
C ILE A 428 3.62 -7.16 6.13
N ALA A 429 4.03 -7.27 4.87
CA ALA A 429 5.41 -7.60 4.47
C ALA A 429 6.47 -6.64 5.07
N HIS A 430 6.16 -5.36 5.14
CA HIS A 430 7.07 -4.31 5.63
C HIS A 430 7.30 -4.32 7.14
N SER A 431 6.56 -5.14 7.92
CA SER A 431 6.65 -5.11 9.38
C SER A 431 8.04 -5.58 9.86
N ARG A 432 8.68 -4.75 10.68
CA ARG A 432 9.95 -5.05 11.37
C ARG A 432 9.77 -5.75 12.73
N SER A 433 8.53 -6.05 13.14
CA SER A 433 8.24 -6.74 14.40
C SER A 433 8.91 -8.13 14.51
N PRO A 434 8.96 -8.97 13.44
CA PRO A 434 9.64 -10.26 13.53
C PRO A 434 11.12 -10.13 13.90
N GLN A 435 11.84 -9.16 13.33
CA GLN A 435 13.26 -8.93 13.63
C GLN A 435 13.48 -8.61 15.11
N LEU A 436 12.68 -7.70 15.68
CA LEU A 436 12.75 -7.30 17.08
C LEU A 436 12.41 -8.44 18.03
N HIS A 437 11.30 -9.14 17.78
CA HIS A 437 10.85 -10.23 18.64
C HIS A 437 11.80 -11.43 18.60
N LEU A 438 12.29 -11.82 17.41
CA LEU A 438 13.24 -12.92 17.29
C LEU A 438 14.60 -12.57 17.92
N ALA A 439 15.06 -11.32 17.84
CA ALA A 439 16.24 -10.87 18.57
C ALA A 439 16.04 -10.99 20.09
N ALA A 440 14.86 -10.61 20.58
CA ALA A 440 14.51 -10.76 21.99
C ALA A 440 14.48 -12.23 22.43
N TYR A 441 13.85 -13.10 21.64
CA TYR A 441 13.73 -14.52 21.97
C TYR A 441 15.09 -15.20 22.05
N ARG A 442 16.01 -14.90 21.12
CA ARG A 442 17.40 -15.36 21.19
C ARG A 442 18.11 -14.88 22.45
N ALA A 443 18.00 -13.59 22.77
CA ALA A 443 18.64 -13.01 23.95
C ALA A 443 18.08 -13.58 25.27
N LEU A 444 16.83 -14.07 25.26
CA LEU A 444 16.17 -14.72 26.40
C LEU A 444 16.39 -16.25 26.45
N GLY A 445 17.12 -16.83 25.48
CA GLY A 445 17.32 -18.29 25.37
C GLY A 445 16.04 -19.06 25.02
N LEU A 446 15.13 -18.43 24.27
CA LEU A 446 13.87 -18.98 23.77
C LEU A 446 14.02 -19.42 22.31
N ASP A 447 15.00 -20.26 22.02
CA ASP A 447 15.38 -20.64 20.65
C ASP A 447 14.30 -21.46 19.90
N ASP A 448 13.33 -22.01 20.63
CA ASP A 448 12.19 -22.77 20.11
C ASP A 448 10.94 -21.90 19.87
N TRP A 449 11.02 -20.58 20.08
CA TRP A 449 9.92 -19.64 19.82
C TRP A 449 9.97 -19.07 18.41
N THR A 450 8.82 -19.05 17.73
CA THR A 450 8.70 -18.44 16.39
C THR A 450 7.93 -17.12 16.43
N TYR A 451 8.19 -16.26 15.45
CA TYR A 451 7.44 -15.02 15.23
C TYR A 451 7.14 -14.85 13.74
N GLU A 452 5.88 -14.95 13.34
CA GLU A 452 5.46 -15.01 11.93
C GLU A 452 4.78 -13.72 11.45
N ARG A 453 4.84 -13.41 10.15
CA ARG A 453 4.00 -12.35 9.53
C ARG A 453 2.73 -13.00 8.98
N ILE A 454 1.58 -12.43 9.30
CA ILE A 454 0.27 -12.99 8.93
C ILE A 454 -0.55 -11.92 8.21
N GLU A 455 -0.71 -12.08 6.90
CA GLU A 455 -1.57 -11.19 6.09
C GLU A 455 -3.02 -11.41 6.53
N CYS A 456 -3.63 -10.36 7.09
CA CYS A 456 -4.94 -10.45 7.74
C CYS A 456 -5.64 -9.09 7.72
N THR A 457 -6.82 -9.03 7.11
CA THR A 457 -7.69 -7.85 7.20
C THR A 457 -8.41 -7.79 8.56
N ALA A 458 -9.10 -6.69 8.84
CA ALA A 458 -9.87 -6.53 10.08
C ALA A 458 -11.03 -7.54 10.18
N GLU A 459 -11.63 -7.91 9.05
CA GLU A 459 -12.75 -8.85 8.95
C GLU A 459 -12.29 -10.29 9.16
N GLN A 460 -11.07 -10.62 8.73
CA GLN A 460 -10.48 -11.95 8.87
C GLN A 460 -9.99 -12.24 10.28
N LEU A 461 -9.59 -11.19 11.03
CA LEU A 461 -8.93 -11.33 12.33
C LEU A 461 -9.66 -12.26 13.31
N PRO A 462 -10.99 -12.18 13.51
CA PRO A 462 -11.67 -13.07 14.45
C PRO A 462 -11.56 -14.55 14.08
N ALA A 463 -11.62 -14.87 12.78
CA ALA A 463 -11.53 -16.24 12.30
C ALA A 463 -10.08 -16.77 12.40
N VAL A 464 -9.10 -15.94 12.04
CA VAL A 464 -7.67 -16.29 12.09
C VAL A 464 -7.23 -16.53 13.53
N VAL A 465 -7.43 -15.54 14.41
CA VAL A 465 -6.99 -15.64 15.82
C VAL A 465 -7.82 -16.67 16.59
N GLY A 466 -9.11 -16.82 16.26
CA GLY A 466 -9.97 -17.87 16.81
C GLY A 466 -9.53 -19.29 16.43
N GLY A 467 -8.82 -19.46 15.32
CA GLY A 467 -8.27 -20.75 14.87
C GLY A 467 -6.94 -21.14 15.50
N PHE A 468 -6.30 -20.26 16.28
CA PHE A 468 -5.00 -20.52 16.86
C PHE A 468 -5.04 -21.54 18.01
N GLY A 469 -4.18 -22.55 17.91
CA GLY A 469 -3.98 -23.56 18.93
C GLY A 469 -3.32 -23.02 20.22
N PRO A 470 -3.18 -23.87 21.26
CA PRO A 470 -2.59 -23.47 22.55
C PRO A 470 -1.10 -23.09 22.47
N GLU A 471 -0.40 -23.45 21.39
CA GLU A 471 0.98 -23.05 21.13
C GLU A 471 1.14 -21.55 20.87
N TRP A 472 0.08 -20.87 20.42
CA TRP A 472 0.09 -19.43 20.17
C TRP A 472 -0.04 -18.63 21.47
N VAL A 473 0.96 -17.80 21.72
CA VAL A 473 1.13 -17.08 23.00
C VAL A 473 0.68 -15.64 22.93
N GLY A 474 0.79 -15.05 21.75
CA GLY A 474 0.61 -13.64 21.57
C GLY A 474 0.71 -13.25 20.12
N VAL A 475 -0.03 -12.22 19.73
CA VAL A 475 0.10 -11.63 18.42
C VAL A 475 0.03 -10.11 18.50
N SER A 476 0.93 -9.46 17.78
CA SER A 476 0.88 -8.02 17.53
C SER A 476 -0.07 -7.75 16.37
N VAL A 477 -0.73 -6.61 16.38
CA VAL A 477 -1.75 -6.25 15.39
C VAL A 477 -1.46 -4.86 14.86
N THR A 478 -1.25 -4.76 13.56
CA THR A 478 -1.09 -3.48 12.85
C THR A 478 -2.35 -3.16 12.03
N MET A 479 -2.30 -2.10 11.22
CA MET A 479 -3.38 -1.75 10.30
C MET A 479 -3.74 -2.94 9.39
N PRO A 480 -5.03 -3.20 9.10
CA PRO A 480 -6.23 -2.50 9.61
C PRO A 480 -6.87 -3.16 10.86
N GLY A 481 -6.22 -4.16 11.48
CA GLY A 481 -6.85 -5.06 12.46
C GLY A 481 -7.09 -4.52 13.87
N LYS A 482 -6.50 -3.37 14.27
CA LYS A 482 -6.46 -2.94 15.68
C LYS A 482 -7.82 -2.81 16.38
N PHE A 483 -8.85 -2.34 15.66
CA PHE A 483 -10.21 -2.24 16.20
C PHE A 483 -10.88 -3.61 16.31
N ALA A 484 -10.62 -4.51 15.36
CA ALA A 484 -11.15 -5.86 15.38
C ALA A 484 -10.49 -6.71 16.47
N ALA A 485 -9.19 -6.53 16.70
CA ALA A 485 -8.46 -7.15 17.80
C ALA A 485 -9.06 -6.77 19.15
N LEU A 486 -9.32 -5.47 19.36
CA LEU A 486 -10.02 -5.04 20.56
C LEU A 486 -11.39 -5.71 20.62
N ARG A 487 -12.25 -5.69 19.60
CA ARG A 487 -13.57 -6.35 19.73
C ARG A 487 -13.51 -7.87 19.94
N PHE A 488 -12.50 -8.53 19.40
CA PHE A 488 -12.35 -9.98 19.42
C PHE A 488 -11.99 -10.53 20.81
N ALA A 489 -11.11 -9.84 21.55
CA ALA A 489 -10.54 -10.43 22.76
C ALA A 489 -11.59 -10.65 23.87
N ASP A 490 -11.35 -11.58 24.78
CA ASP A 490 -12.22 -11.89 25.92
C ASP A 490 -11.98 -10.95 27.10
N GLU A 491 -10.73 -10.51 27.27
CA GLU A 491 -10.30 -9.59 28.32
C GLU A 491 -9.65 -8.34 27.67
N ARG A 492 -9.71 -7.20 28.35
CA ARG A 492 -9.15 -5.92 27.88
C ARG A 492 -8.44 -5.20 29.01
N THR A 493 -7.29 -4.62 28.73
CA THR A 493 -6.68 -3.67 29.68
C THR A 493 -7.44 -2.35 29.66
N ALA A 494 -7.47 -1.65 30.79
CA ALA A 494 -8.12 -0.34 30.88
C ALA A 494 -7.57 0.66 29.84
N ARG A 495 -6.26 0.60 29.57
CA ARG A 495 -5.62 1.44 28.54
C ARG A 495 -6.06 1.12 27.12
N ALA A 496 -6.30 -0.15 26.78
CA ALA A 496 -6.81 -0.53 25.47
C ALA A 496 -8.29 -0.14 25.29
N GLU A 497 -9.10 -0.26 26.35
CA GLU A 497 -10.49 0.23 26.33
C GLU A 497 -10.56 1.74 26.16
N GLN A 498 -9.71 2.47 26.89
CA GLN A 498 -9.63 3.92 26.80
C GLN A 498 -9.23 4.39 25.40
N VAL A 499 -8.21 3.76 24.78
CA VAL A 499 -7.80 4.08 23.40
C VAL A 499 -8.84 3.64 22.37
N GLY A 500 -9.63 2.61 22.67
CA GLY A 500 -10.65 2.06 21.76
C GLY A 500 -10.07 1.19 20.64
N SER A 501 -8.79 0.78 20.74
CA SER A 501 -8.14 -0.17 19.83
C SER A 501 -7.07 -0.99 20.56
N ALA A 502 -6.65 -2.12 20.00
CA ALA A 502 -5.60 -2.97 20.55
C ALA A 502 -4.58 -3.35 19.47
N ASN A 503 -3.29 -3.15 19.75
CA ASN A 503 -2.21 -3.60 18.89
C ASN A 503 -1.54 -4.89 19.42
N THR A 504 -2.04 -5.44 20.53
CA THR A 504 -1.45 -6.60 21.21
C THR A 504 -2.57 -7.51 21.71
N LEU A 505 -2.51 -8.79 21.34
CA LEU A 505 -3.35 -9.84 21.90
C LEU A 505 -2.44 -10.86 22.60
N VAL A 506 -2.73 -11.17 23.85
CA VAL A 506 -1.96 -12.13 24.66
C VAL A 506 -2.86 -13.30 25.03
N ARG A 507 -2.38 -14.52 24.86
CA ARG A 507 -3.13 -15.72 25.25
C ARG A 507 -3.21 -15.80 26.77
N THR A 508 -4.41 -15.99 27.30
CA THR A 508 -4.67 -16.24 28.73
C THR A 508 -5.42 -17.57 28.90
N PRO A 509 -5.51 -18.11 30.13
CA PRO A 509 -6.34 -19.29 30.39
C PRO A 509 -7.82 -19.12 30.04
N ARG A 510 -8.31 -17.87 29.97
CA ARG A 510 -9.71 -17.55 29.64
C ARG A 510 -9.95 -17.19 28.17
N GLY A 511 -8.90 -17.15 27.35
CA GLY A 511 -9.00 -16.78 25.94
C GLY A 511 -7.88 -15.83 25.52
N TRP A 512 -8.24 -14.67 25.00
CA TRP A 512 -7.31 -13.63 24.57
C TRP A 512 -7.52 -12.34 25.36
N ARG A 513 -6.42 -11.72 25.81
CA ARG A 513 -6.41 -10.39 26.43
C ARG A 513 -5.88 -9.36 25.44
N ALA A 514 -6.67 -8.33 25.17
CA ALA A 514 -6.28 -7.18 24.37
C ALA A 514 -5.56 -6.12 25.20
N ASP A 515 -4.48 -5.59 24.63
CA ASP A 515 -3.72 -4.48 25.16
C ASP A 515 -3.26 -3.52 24.05
N ASN A 516 -2.87 -2.30 24.44
CA ASN A 516 -2.39 -1.28 23.52
C ASN A 516 -1.01 -0.76 23.96
N THR A 517 0.03 -1.30 23.34
CA THR A 517 1.43 -0.94 23.56
C THR A 517 1.91 0.17 22.62
N ASP A 518 1.08 0.66 21.69
CA ASP A 518 1.43 1.86 20.90
C ASP A 518 1.63 3.07 21.84
N ILE A 519 0.94 3.09 22.99
CA ILE A 519 1.13 4.08 24.06
C ILE A 519 2.57 4.03 24.59
N ASP A 520 3.07 2.81 24.85
CA ASP A 520 4.45 2.58 25.29
C ASP A 520 5.44 3.01 24.19
N GLY A 521 5.08 2.76 22.93
CA GLY A 521 5.79 3.24 21.75
C GLY A 521 5.98 4.75 21.73
N VAL A 522 4.89 5.50 21.93
CA VAL A 522 4.91 6.98 21.91
C VAL A 522 5.67 7.55 23.10
N THR A 523 5.37 7.08 24.32
CA THR A 523 6.02 7.59 25.53
C THR A 523 7.52 7.28 25.54
N GLY A 524 7.89 6.07 25.14
CA GLY A 524 9.28 5.63 25.03
C GLY A 524 10.07 6.39 23.98
N ALA A 525 9.53 6.54 22.76
CA ALA A 525 10.23 7.23 21.67
C ALA A 525 10.44 8.73 21.93
N LEU A 526 9.47 9.40 22.57
CA LEU A 526 9.59 10.80 22.93
C LEU A 526 10.50 11.00 24.15
N GLY A 527 10.45 10.08 25.11
CA GLY A 527 11.13 10.17 26.40
C GLY A 527 10.44 11.15 27.35
N ALA A 528 10.59 12.45 27.11
CA ALA A 528 9.94 13.51 27.88
C ALA A 528 9.28 14.53 26.94
N ALA A 529 8.07 14.97 27.29
CA ALA A 529 7.36 16.02 26.58
C ALA A 529 6.54 16.86 27.57
N SER A 530 6.43 18.17 27.32
CA SER A 530 5.67 19.11 28.15
C SER A 530 5.14 20.25 27.30
N GLY A 531 4.18 21.02 27.81
CA GLY A 531 3.58 22.16 27.08
C GLY A 531 2.52 21.70 26.08
N ASP A 532 2.35 22.44 24.98
CA ASP A 532 1.39 22.09 23.93
C ASP A 532 1.97 21.05 22.95
N ALA A 533 1.11 20.14 22.50
CA ALA A 533 1.43 19.11 21.52
C ALA A 533 0.45 19.13 20.35
N VAL A 534 0.91 18.65 19.19
CA VAL A 534 0.09 18.46 17.98
C VAL A 534 0.04 16.98 17.62
N VAL A 535 -1.14 16.45 17.30
CA VAL A 535 -1.31 15.12 16.71
C VAL A 535 -1.90 15.29 15.32
N LEU A 536 -1.13 14.92 14.28
CA LEU A 536 -1.61 14.92 12.91
C LEU A 536 -2.28 13.58 12.57
N GLY A 537 -3.53 13.64 12.14
CA GLY A 537 -4.33 12.49 11.74
C GLY A 537 -5.32 12.02 12.81
N SER A 538 -6.28 11.20 12.37
CA SER A 538 -7.35 10.64 13.22
C SER A 538 -7.57 9.15 13.00
N GLY A 539 -6.48 8.44 12.64
CA GLY A 539 -6.45 7.00 12.40
C GLY A 539 -6.25 6.16 13.66
N GLY A 540 -6.03 4.85 13.50
CA GLY A 540 -5.93 3.90 14.61
C GLY A 540 -4.77 4.12 15.59
N THR A 541 -3.71 4.82 15.16
CA THR A 541 -2.56 5.18 16.00
C THR A 541 -2.78 6.51 16.76
N ALA A 542 -3.64 7.39 16.24
CA ALA A 542 -3.89 8.71 16.84
C ALA A 542 -4.42 8.68 18.28
N PRO A 543 -5.36 7.79 18.68
CA PRO A 543 -5.80 7.75 20.07
C PRO A 543 -4.71 7.27 21.03
N ALA A 544 -3.80 6.37 20.61
CA ALA A 544 -2.63 6.01 21.41
C ALA A 544 -1.64 7.18 21.55
N ALA A 545 -1.46 7.99 20.50
CA ALA A 545 -0.66 9.21 20.56
C ALA A 545 -1.22 10.23 21.56
N VAL A 546 -2.54 10.44 21.56
CA VAL A 546 -3.23 11.33 22.53
C VAL A 546 -3.01 10.85 23.97
N ILE A 547 -3.21 9.56 24.24
CA ILE A 547 -3.01 9.01 25.59
C ILE A 547 -1.54 9.01 25.99
N GLY A 548 -0.62 8.69 25.09
CA GLY A 548 0.82 8.76 25.34
C GLY A 548 1.27 10.18 25.71
N LEU A 549 0.81 11.19 24.97
CA LEU A 549 1.08 12.59 25.30
C LEU A 549 0.51 12.99 26.66
N ALA A 550 -0.71 12.57 26.98
CA ALA A 550 -1.31 12.81 28.29
C ALA A 550 -0.49 12.17 29.43
N GLN A 551 0.06 10.98 29.23
CA GLN A 551 0.94 10.31 30.22
C GLN A 551 2.29 11.03 30.39
N LEU A 552 2.81 11.67 29.34
CA LEU A 552 4.03 12.48 29.42
C LEU A 552 3.81 13.82 30.16
N GLY A 553 2.56 14.23 30.37
CA GLY A 553 2.23 15.46 31.10
C GLY A 553 2.16 16.72 30.24
N VAL A 554 1.83 16.58 28.95
CA VAL A 554 1.55 17.76 28.11
C VAL A 554 0.30 18.49 28.62
N THR A 555 0.28 19.82 28.49
CA THR A 555 -0.79 20.67 29.03
C THR A 555 -1.90 20.94 28.01
N GLY A 556 -1.61 20.76 26.72
CA GLY A 556 -2.59 20.94 25.64
C GLY A 556 -2.30 20.04 24.44
N ILE A 557 -3.37 19.57 23.78
CA ILE A 557 -3.27 18.74 22.56
C ILE A 557 -4.14 19.35 21.46
N THR A 558 -3.53 19.65 20.32
CA THR A 558 -4.24 20.01 19.09
C THR A 558 -4.31 18.81 18.18
N VAL A 559 -5.52 18.29 17.94
CA VAL A 559 -5.77 17.22 16.97
C VAL A 559 -6.01 17.86 15.61
N VAL A 560 -5.09 17.63 14.67
CA VAL A 560 -5.12 18.19 13.33
C VAL A 560 -5.53 17.12 12.33
N ALA A 561 -6.71 17.23 11.73
CA ALA A 561 -7.21 16.20 10.81
C ALA A 561 -8.23 16.76 9.79
N ARG A 562 -8.49 15.99 8.72
CA ARG A 562 -9.51 16.35 7.70
C ARG A 562 -10.93 16.12 8.18
N ASN A 563 -11.16 15.02 8.90
CA ASN A 563 -12.50 14.61 9.31
C ASN A 563 -12.79 15.09 10.75
N PRO A 564 -13.65 16.11 10.94
CA PRO A 564 -13.94 16.67 12.25
C PRO A 564 -14.64 15.67 13.18
N GLY A 565 -15.49 14.79 12.64
CA GLY A 565 -16.20 13.78 13.43
C GLY A 565 -15.26 12.73 14.05
N LYS A 566 -14.23 12.29 13.31
CA LYS A 566 -13.18 11.40 13.86
C LYS A 566 -12.29 12.15 14.84
N ALA A 567 -11.96 13.41 14.57
CA ALA A 567 -11.13 14.22 15.45
C ALA A 567 -11.83 14.57 16.78
N ALA A 568 -13.14 14.80 16.77
CA ALA A 568 -13.93 15.05 17.98
C ALA A 568 -13.73 13.96 19.03
N ARG A 569 -13.71 12.68 18.61
CA ARG A 569 -13.45 11.55 19.52
C ARG A 569 -12.08 11.60 20.19
N LEU A 570 -11.07 12.12 19.48
CA LEU A 570 -9.71 12.27 20.01
C LEU A 570 -9.61 13.49 20.95
N VAL A 571 -10.37 14.54 20.66
CA VAL A 571 -10.51 15.69 21.56
C VAL A 571 -11.18 15.28 22.85
N ASP A 572 -12.27 14.52 22.77
CA ASP A 572 -12.95 13.96 23.94
C ASP A 572 -12.01 13.04 24.74
N LEU A 573 -11.23 12.20 24.04
CA LEU A 573 -10.27 11.29 24.66
C LEU A 573 -9.18 12.04 25.46
N GLY A 574 -8.61 13.10 24.88
CA GLY A 574 -7.62 13.92 25.58
C GLY A 574 -8.21 14.66 26.77
N THR A 575 -9.44 15.18 26.62
CA THR A 575 -10.18 15.81 27.72
C THR A 575 -10.46 14.83 28.87
N GLN A 576 -10.87 13.61 28.55
CA GLN A 576 -11.06 12.53 29.52
C GLN A 576 -9.75 12.10 30.21
N ALA A 577 -8.63 12.22 29.49
CA ALA A 577 -7.29 12.00 30.04
C ALA A 577 -6.76 13.19 30.86
N GLY A 578 -7.54 14.26 31.03
CA GLY A 578 -7.19 15.43 31.84
C GLY A 578 -6.37 16.49 31.11
N VAL A 579 -6.29 16.46 29.78
CA VAL A 579 -5.53 17.40 28.96
C VAL A 579 -6.47 18.29 28.15
N ALA A 580 -6.18 19.59 28.07
CA ALA A 580 -6.98 20.50 27.26
C ALA A 580 -6.79 20.18 25.77
N SER A 581 -7.81 19.59 25.14
CA SER A 581 -7.73 19.18 23.75
C SER A 581 -8.62 20.02 22.83
N ARG A 582 -8.14 20.29 21.61
CA ARG A 582 -8.84 21.07 20.60
C ARG A 582 -8.68 20.47 19.21
N PHE A 583 -9.65 20.73 18.34
CA PHE A 583 -9.59 20.35 16.93
C PHE A 583 -9.08 21.51 16.08
N CYS A 584 -8.26 21.20 15.09
CA CYS A 584 -7.84 22.10 14.03
C CYS A 584 -7.95 21.38 12.68
N ALA A 585 -8.47 22.05 11.64
CA ALA A 585 -8.49 21.45 10.31
C ALA A 585 -7.09 21.51 9.68
N LEU A 586 -6.75 20.53 8.83
CA LEU A 586 -5.46 20.51 8.13
C LEU A 586 -5.22 21.75 7.25
N ASP A 587 -6.28 22.29 6.66
CA ASP A 587 -6.22 23.48 5.80
C ASP A 587 -6.61 24.76 6.57
N ASP A 588 -6.62 24.73 7.90
CA ASP A 588 -6.93 25.91 8.71
C ASP A 588 -5.80 26.94 8.65
N ALA A 589 -6.16 28.21 8.44
CA ALA A 589 -5.19 29.30 8.37
C ALA A 589 -4.42 29.51 9.69
N GLY A 590 -4.96 29.06 10.82
CA GLY A 590 -4.32 29.11 12.13
C GLY A 590 -3.39 27.93 12.43
N LEU A 591 -3.30 26.92 11.57
CA LEU A 591 -2.42 25.76 11.80
C LEU A 591 -0.95 26.14 12.08
N PRO A 592 -0.32 27.07 11.32
CA PRO A 592 1.06 27.49 11.60
C PRO A 592 1.25 28.04 13.02
N ASP A 593 0.30 28.82 13.53
CA ASP A 593 0.37 29.38 14.88
C ASP A 593 0.25 28.28 15.95
N GLN A 594 -0.59 27.26 15.70
CA GLN A 594 -0.73 26.11 16.60
C GLN A 594 0.55 25.27 16.65
N VAL A 595 1.21 25.08 15.50
CA VAL A 595 2.49 24.37 15.42
C VAL A 595 3.60 25.17 16.08
N ALA A 596 3.65 26.48 15.88
CA ALA A 596 4.65 27.36 16.48
C ALA A 596 4.56 27.40 18.02
N ALA A 597 3.36 27.23 18.58
CA ALA A 597 3.16 27.12 20.03
C ALA A 597 3.49 25.73 20.59
N ALA A 598 3.50 24.69 19.75
CA ALA A 598 3.69 23.31 20.17
C ALA A 598 5.17 22.97 20.37
N GLN A 599 5.46 22.16 21.39
CA GLN A 599 6.80 21.64 21.67
C GLN A 599 7.05 20.30 20.97
N VAL A 600 5.98 19.55 20.70
CA VAL A 600 6.05 18.24 20.06
C VAL A 600 4.92 18.07 19.06
N LEU A 601 5.23 17.44 17.93
CA LEU A 601 4.26 17.01 16.95
C LEU A 601 4.41 15.51 16.70
N ILE A 602 3.30 14.78 16.76
CA ILE A 602 3.24 13.37 16.36
C ILE A 602 2.49 13.27 15.03
N SER A 603 3.16 12.81 13.99
CA SER A 603 2.54 12.54 12.70
C SER A 603 2.06 11.08 12.63
N THR A 604 0.77 10.89 12.38
CA THR A 604 0.17 9.58 12.06
C THR A 604 -0.36 9.51 10.63
N LEU A 605 -0.01 10.51 9.82
CA LEU A 605 -0.40 10.63 8.42
C LEU A 605 0.57 9.85 7.51
N PRO A 606 0.11 9.39 6.34
CA PRO A 606 1.02 8.99 5.26
C PRO A 606 1.99 10.13 4.89
N ALA A 607 3.22 9.78 4.55
CA ALA A 607 4.29 10.75 4.29
C ALA A 607 3.96 11.73 3.14
N ASP A 608 3.28 11.27 2.08
CA ASP A 608 2.84 12.07 0.94
C ASP A 608 1.74 13.07 1.29
N VAL A 609 0.91 12.75 2.29
CA VAL A 609 -0.11 13.66 2.82
C VAL A 609 0.55 14.72 3.68
N ALA A 610 1.43 14.32 4.60
CA ALA A 610 2.17 15.25 5.47
C ALA A 610 3.06 16.21 4.66
N ALA A 611 3.64 15.75 3.55
CA ALA A 611 4.49 16.55 2.67
C ALA A 611 3.80 17.83 2.14
N ARG A 612 2.47 17.82 1.98
CA ARG A 612 1.70 18.97 1.47
C ARG A 612 1.64 20.14 2.45
N TYR A 613 1.91 19.87 3.73
CA TYR A 613 1.78 20.82 4.82
C TYR A 613 3.14 21.20 5.44
N ILE A 614 4.25 20.81 4.83
CA ILE A 614 5.61 21.04 5.35
C ILE A 614 5.83 22.50 5.78
N GLN A 615 5.37 23.47 4.99
CA GLN A 615 5.54 24.90 5.32
C GLN A 615 4.88 25.30 6.65
N ALA A 616 3.77 24.66 7.01
CA ALA A 616 3.09 24.91 8.28
C ALA A 616 3.64 24.06 9.43
N LEU A 617 4.24 22.90 9.13
CA LEU A 617 4.60 21.89 10.13
C LEU A 617 6.09 21.90 10.53
N ALA A 618 6.98 22.38 9.65
CA ALA A 618 8.43 22.23 9.81
C ALA A 618 9.02 22.97 11.01
N GLY A 619 8.32 23.98 11.55
CA GLY A 619 8.80 24.78 12.67
C GLY A 619 8.74 24.12 14.04
N VAL A 620 8.24 22.88 14.15
CA VAL A 620 8.11 22.19 15.45
C VAL A 620 9.49 21.77 16.01
N PRO A 621 9.75 21.94 17.33
CA PRO A 621 11.02 21.54 17.92
C PRO A 621 11.28 20.02 17.90
N VAL A 622 10.23 19.21 18.09
CA VAL A 622 10.33 17.74 18.10
C VAL A 622 9.23 17.14 17.24
N LEU A 623 9.62 16.31 16.28
CA LEU A 623 8.72 15.49 15.47
C LEU A 623 8.90 14.02 15.84
N LEU A 624 7.81 13.33 16.15
CA LEU A 624 7.73 11.87 16.06
C LEU A 624 6.86 11.51 14.85
N ASP A 625 7.45 10.88 13.83
CA ASP A 625 6.70 10.41 12.67
C ASP A 625 6.44 8.91 12.81
N ALA A 626 5.18 8.48 12.72
CA ALA A 626 4.83 7.07 12.80
C ALA A 626 5.35 6.29 11.57
N ILE A 627 5.63 6.98 10.46
CA ILE A 627 6.28 6.40 9.29
C ILE A 627 7.76 6.18 9.57
N TYR A 628 8.25 5.01 9.18
CA TYR A 628 9.66 4.65 9.31
C TYR A 628 10.34 4.21 8.01
N HIS A 629 9.57 4.03 6.93
CA HIS A 629 10.14 3.70 5.63
C HIS A 629 9.28 4.30 4.51
N PRO A 630 9.87 4.99 3.53
CA PRO A 630 11.27 5.44 3.49
C PRO A 630 11.59 6.47 4.60
N TRP A 631 12.86 6.59 4.99
CA TRP A 631 13.36 7.55 6.00
C TRP A 631 14.63 8.27 5.51
N PRO A 632 14.80 9.58 5.77
CA PRO A 632 13.84 10.50 6.40
C PRO A 632 12.61 10.75 5.52
N THR A 633 11.43 10.95 6.13
CA THR A 633 10.26 11.45 5.40
C THR A 633 10.47 12.91 4.99
N PRO A 634 9.76 13.43 3.97
CA PRO A 634 9.85 14.84 3.60
C PRO A 634 9.58 15.81 4.77
N LEU A 635 8.66 15.45 5.67
CA LEU A 635 8.40 16.22 6.89
C LEU A 635 9.57 16.13 7.88
N ALA A 636 10.12 14.94 8.11
CA ALA A 636 11.28 14.74 8.98
C ALA A 636 12.53 15.49 8.50
N ALA A 637 12.78 15.47 7.19
CA ALA A 637 13.85 16.25 6.57
C ALA A 637 13.65 17.75 6.82
N ALA A 638 12.45 18.28 6.55
CA ALA A 638 12.15 19.70 6.73
C ALA A 638 12.23 20.17 8.19
N VAL A 639 11.78 19.35 9.15
CA VAL A 639 11.92 19.65 10.59
C VAL A 639 13.39 19.68 11.00
N THR A 640 14.19 18.73 10.49
CA THR A 640 15.63 18.68 10.76
C THR A 640 16.36 19.89 10.17
N ASP A 641 16.02 20.27 8.94
CA ASP A 641 16.56 21.46 8.27
C ASP A 641 16.21 22.76 9.00
N ALA A 642 15.05 22.79 9.69
CA ALA A 642 14.64 23.90 10.54
C ALA A 642 15.30 23.89 11.94
N GLY A 643 16.17 22.92 12.22
CA GLY A 643 16.88 22.76 13.50
C GLY A 643 16.11 21.98 14.57
N GLY A 644 14.97 21.37 14.21
CA GLY A 644 14.20 20.48 15.07
C GLY A 644 14.75 19.05 15.10
N ARG A 645 14.29 18.26 16.07
CA ARG A 645 14.63 16.84 16.21
C ARG A 645 13.54 15.97 15.59
N ALA A 646 13.87 15.24 14.52
CA ALA A 646 12.99 14.23 13.94
C ALA A 646 13.29 12.82 14.48
N ILE A 647 12.24 12.11 14.91
CA ILE A 647 12.29 10.75 15.46
C ILE A 647 11.54 9.83 14.51
N SER A 648 12.21 8.78 14.05
CA SER A 648 11.65 7.74 13.17
C SER A 648 10.62 6.88 13.90
N GLY A 649 9.62 6.40 13.16
CA GLY A 649 8.64 5.43 13.64
C GLY A 649 9.25 4.11 14.13
N LEU A 650 10.52 3.81 13.79
CA LEU A 650 11.26 2.67 14.33
C LEU A 650 11.44 2.76 15.84
N GLN A 651 11.63 3.96 16.39
CA GLN A 651 11.73 4.14 17.84
C GLN A 651 10.39 3.83 18.51
N MET A 652 9.28 4.28 17.93
CA MET A 652 7.95 3.92 18.39
C MET A 652 7.74 2.40 18.34
N LEU A 653 8.15 1.75 17.25
CA LEU A 653 8.08 0.31 17.07
C LEU A 653 8.90 -0.47 18.11
N LEU A 654 10.12 -0.02 18.41
CA LEU A 654 11.00 -0.63 19.41
C LEU A 654 10.37 -0.61 20.80
N HIS A 655 9.88 0.55 21.22
CA HIS A 655 9.32 0.73 22.56
C HIS A 655 8.01 -0.04 22.75
N GLN A 656 7.15 -0.12 21.74
CA GLN A 656 5.97 -1.00 21.82
C GLN A 656 6.36 -2.49 21.86
N ALA A 657 7.46 -2.89 21.20
CA ALA A 657 7.91 -4.27 21.15
C ALA A 657 8.49 -4.74 22.49
N PHE A 658 9.14 -3.87 23.26
CA PHE A 658 9.56 -4.18 24.63
C PHE A 658 8.39 -4.68 25.48
N ALA A 659 7.30 -3.91 25.50
CA ALA A 659 6.10 -4.27 26.27
C ALA A 659 5.44 -5.56 25.73
N GLN A 660 5.46 -5.79 24.41
CA GLN A 660 4.92 -7.02 23.82
C GLN A 660 5.75 -8.25 24.18
N VAL A 661 7.09 -8.16 24.13
CA VAL A 661 7.99 -9.23 24.56
C VAL A 661 7.76 -9.58 26.03
N GLU A 662 7.67 -8.57 26.90
CA GLU A 662 7.38 -8.77 28.32
C GLU A 662 6.06 -9.50 28.54
N GLN A 663 5.02 -9.12 27.79
CA GLN A 663 3.71 -9.75 27.89
C GLN A 663 3.65 -11.16 27.31
N PHE A 664 4.34 -11.43 26.20
CA PHE A 664 4.32 -12.73 25.54
C PHE A 664 5.15 -13.76 26.29
N THR A 665 6.32 -13.36 26.79
CA THR A 665 7.29 -14.26 27.43
C THR A 665 7.13 -14.35 28.95
N GLY A 666 6.57 -13.30 29.58
CA GLY A 666 6.59 -13.14 31.03
C GLY A 666 7.99 -12.78 31.59
N MET A 667 8.94 -12.42 30.73
CA MET A 667 10.32 -12.08 31.08
C MET A 667 10.60 -10.61 30.76
N PRO A 668 11.50 -9.92 31.49
CA PRO A 668 11.91 -8.56 31.14
C PRO A 668 12.44 -8.48 29.70
N ALA A 669 12.09 -7.43 28.95
CA ALA A 669 12.57 -7.28 27.58
C ALA A 669 14.11 -7.08 27.57
N PRO A 670 14.86 -7.80 26.71
CA PRO A 670 16.30 -7.60 26.54
C PRO A 670 16.54 -6.35 25.66
N ARG A 671 16.38 -5.17 26.28
CA ARG A 671 16.32 -3.88 25.58
C ARG A 671 17.54 -3.62 24.70
N ASP A 672 18.74 -3.95 25.17
CA ASP A 672 19.99 -3.74 24.43
C ASP A 672 20.04 -4.58 23.14
N ALA A 673 19.68 -5.86 23.23
CA ALA A 673 19.66 -6.76 22.08
C ALA A 673 18.65 -6.34 21.02
N MET A 674 17.46 -5.92 21.47
CA MET A 674 16.40 -5.42 20.58
C MET A 674 16.76 -4.06 19.96
N THR A 675 17.43 -3.18 20.71
CA THR A 675 17.93 -1.90 20.19
C THR A 675 19.01 -2.12 19.13
N CYS A 676 19.93 -3.06 19.37
CA CYS A 676 20.95 -3.45 18.40
C CYS A 676 20.31 -4.00 17.11
N ALA A 677 19.31 -4.87 17.24
CA ALA A 677 18.59 -5.42 16.10
C ALA A 677 17.79 -4.37 15.32
N LEU A 678 17.41 -3.25 15.95
CA LEU A 678 16.80 -2.12 15.24
C LEU A 678 17.83 -1.34 14.43
N ALA A 679 19.03 -1.13 14.98
CA ALA A 679 20.10 -0.40 14.31
C ALA A 679 20.66 -1.13 13.07
N GLU A 680 20.48 -2.45 12.98
CA GLU A 680 20.77 -3.24 11.77
C GLU A 680 19.70 -3.07 10.67
N LEU A 681 18.59 -2.38 10.96
CA LEU A 681 17.47 -2.15 10.04
C LEU A 681 17.35 -0.70 9.56
N ASP A 682 18.06 0.23 10.21
CA ASP A 682 18.31 1.61 9.78
C ASP A 682 19.45 1.63 8.75
#